data_AF-A0A7Y9BPZ5-F1
#
_entry.id   AF-A0A7Y9BPZ5-F1
#
_cell.length_a   1.000
_cell.length_b   1.000
_cell.length_c   1.000
_cell.angle_alpha   90.00
_cell.angle_beta   90.00
_cell.angle_gamma   90.00
#
_symmetry.space_group_name_H-M   'P 1'
#
loop_
_entity.id
_entity.type
_entity.pdbx_description
1 polymer ?
#
loop_
_entity_poly.entity_id
_entity_poly.type
_entity_poly.pdbx_seq_one_letter_code
_entity_poly.pdbx_strand_id
1 'polypeptide(L)'
;TAPADTARPARRPVRQDEPPPEDGPAPPGPGPEDPVRLYAARLAGTAAEEAAAFPGGAGVPVRVPGAAALPRILDIQRALRSLQRHRPPGRPTRLVLDEPATAEASARALGLVIPVLRPESRREATVRLVMDASPSMAVWQDMFEELRAVCERLGAFRDVQVHYLQRLADGRAALGQAPAPGTRLRSGDQLRDPSGRSLTMVVSDCAGPLWREGAAQRILHRWAECTPCVVVQPLPQRLWNRSWLPTERGTLTRVEGGAGKLRFRPDRPVRPGRLRGGLTVPVLPPNATALGAWARLVAGFGTGPVPAEVGRVLADHPAAPAPPPRAVRPPRELVRRFYSSASPRAVQLAVYLSAAPLTLPVMRLVQRTMLPDSEPSDLAEVLLSGLLRRGQAPGEWYEFTPGVQDVLLGPLGRDEAALVLKHCSEYVLAHFGRGVRNFPALAVSQLTGEPVVEEDGDERAPAAPLPLAFAEVSARVVRRYLPGPAAPGTADREPAAPPPGRGWAVRTARDRIAAQDRQGGDGAERGLYEAVAVLRRAVAAPAGPDDAPGEAECELAGVLLRLWARQRDPELLAEAEQAVSGLRTAPARALRGRVLYERALARQAEQPDARLLAAAEREFAAAAAAPDGDAGLRLDCVVRQAQALVGLGELRDDPIPLLQAQAVLEALAGQGAAAQGGADGALRPALGRVLLALLPRTSDPVERTALAEQAAAHLASALPETSAGAETGAGTAAGAAAPERSPGPGGLGAAGAEAGADAGTGAGAAAGAGAAGAGGSAQVRDRARTARLRVDLATALRYLPARLEEASGQLGRALAEAGGDPELRPAALVCLARVHRARSARDGDPAALEDAADAYGRARRLIPRDGEAYAELLPEWGDVLLQRARAAGGRRFTSAAVRVLRDSRAAIPQSDARSAHRLVRLAEGLRLRHGYEGDVVDLREAEYLLELAVRHSRSPLEQARAWREHGDVQQEIHAHTRALERLDRAADSYRRAWRAALEADRADRREVAVELAARVQELRGGVLERLARPRAALDAYRSALELWRALGEAAADRREALASRVRTLEAGL
;
A
#
# COMPACT_ATOMS: atom_id res chain seq x y z
N THR A 1 32.77 30.55 70.94
CA THR A 1 33.22 29.14 70.91
C THR A 1 32.12 28.29 70.33
N ALA A 2 32.43 27.46 69.33
CA ALA A 2 31.58 26.35 68.84
C ALA A 2 31.49 25.23 69.92
N PRO A 3 30.71 24.12 69.81
CA PRO A 3 30.12 23.45 68.62
C PRO A 3 28.59 23.18 68.76
N ALA A 4 27.90 22.33 67.99
CA ALA A 4 27.86 21.96 66.57
C ALA A 4 26.99 20.67 66.45
N ASP A 5 25.90 20.77 65.70
CA ASP A 5 25.27 19.78 64.79
C ASP A 5 25.25 18.26 65.09
N THR A 6 24.05 17.63 65.03
CA THR A 6 23.74 16.43 64.19
C THR A 6 22.25 16.01 64.32
N ALA A 7 21.76 15.11 63.44
CA ALA A 7 20.37 15.14 62.93
C ALA A 7 19.43 13.95 63.24
N ARG A 8 18.11 14.27 63.18
CA ARG A 8 16.93 13.40 62.86
C ARG A 8 16.45 12.35 63.89
N PRO A 9 15.19 11.83 63.78
CA PRO A 9 14.03 12.23 62.95
C PRO A 9 12.83 12.67 63.85
N ALA A 10 11.51 12.66 63.53
CA ALA A 10 10.67 12.35 62.37
C ALA A 10 9.32 13.13 62.45
N ARG A 11 8.58 13.35 61.35
CA ARG A 11 7.12 13.64 61.33
C ARG A 11 6.48 13.31 59.97
N ARG A 12 5.22 12.83 59.97
CA ARG A 12 4.35 12.53 58.82
C ARG A 12 2.89 12.98 59.19
N PRO A 13 1.93 13.09 58.26
CA PRO A 13 1.55 14.39 57.70
C PRO A 13 0.10 14.80 58.02
N VAL A 14 -0.22 16.08 57.76
CA VAL A 14 -1.58 16.63 57.81
C VAL A 14 -2.06 16.99 56.38
N ARG A 15 -3.38 17.00 56.20
CA ARG A 15 -4.11 17.18 54.93
C ARG A 15 -3.82 18.53 54.25
N GLN A 16 -3.99 18.57 52.93
CA GLN A 16 -3.95 19.78 52.09
C GLN A 16 -5.36 20.13 51.60
N ASP A 17 -5.63 21.43 51.45
CA ASP A 17 -6.89 21.99 50.97
C ASP A 17 -7.06 21.97 49.43
N GLU A 18 -8.29 22.17 48.97
CA GLU A 18 -8.71 22.10 47.56
C GLU A 18 -8.28 23.29 46.67
N PRO A 19 -8.12 23.06 45.35
CA PRO A 19 -7.95 24.13 44.35
C PRO A 19 -9.29 24.73 43.86
N PRO A 20 -9.28 25.93 43.22
CA PRO A 20 -10.47 26.61 42.71
C PRO A 20 -11.08 25.94 41.45
N PRO A 21 -12.35 26.24 41.09
CA PRO A 21 -13.09 25.53 40.05
C PRO A 21 -12.67 25.90 38.62
N GLU A 22 -12.74 24.92 37.72
CA GLU A 22 -12.48 25.08 36.28
C GLU A 22 -13.71 25.60 35.52
N ASP A 23 -13.50 26.51 34.56
CA ASP A 23 -14.53 26.96 33.62
C ASP A 23 -14.95 25.82 32.66
N GLY A 24 -16.24 25.51 32.64
CA GLY A 24 -16.80 24.50 31.73
C GLY A 24 -16.82 24.96 30.26
N PRO A 25 -16.65 24.04 29.30
CA PRO A 25 -16.57 24.40 27.88
C PRO A 25 -17.90 24.95 27.33
N ALA A 26 -17.83 26.07 26.62
CA ALA A 26 -18.94 26.67 25.90
C ALA A 26 -19.47 25.76 24.77
N PRO A 27 -20.77 25.84 24.40
CA PRO A 27 -21.33 25.03 23.33
C PRO A 27 -20.76 25.41 21.96
N PRO A 28 -20.41 24.44 21.08
CA PRO A 28 -19.90 24.74 19.75
C PRO A 28 -21.02 25.27 18.83
N GLY A 29 -20.70 26.29 18.04
CA GLY A 29 -21.56 26.79 16.97
C GLY A 29 -21.67 25.81 15.79
N PRO A 30 -22.59 26.04 14.84
CA PRO A 30 -22.82 25.16 13.71
C PRO A 30 -21.62 25.18 12.72
N GLY A 31 -20.81 24.12 12.74
CA GLY A 31 -19.77 23.88 11.74
C GLY A 31 -20.34 23.38 10.41
N PRO A 32 -19.54 23.39 9.33
CA PRO A 32 -19.94 22.88 8.01
C PRO A 32 -20.23 21.38 8.03
N GLU A 33 -21.09 20.92 7.12
CA GLU A 33 -21.64 19.55 7.11
C GLU A 33 -20.56 18.46 7.03
N ASP A 34 -20.55 17.57 8.01
CA ASP A 34 -19.58 16.48 8.17
C ASP A 34 -19.90 15.30 7.22
N PRO A 35 -19.01 14.89 6.30
CA PRO A 35 -19.33 13.90 5.26
C PRO A 35 -19.48 12.47 5.82
N VAL A 36 -20.59 11.83 5.45
CA VAL A 36 -20.99 10.48 5.88
C VAL A 36 -19.88 9.43 5.67
N ARG A 37 -19.55 8.69 6.74
CA ARG A 37 -18.60 7.56 6.72
C ARG A 37 -19.27 6.29 6.18
N LEU A 38 -18.68 5.67 5.17
CA LEU A 38 -19.16 4.44 4.52
C LEU A 38 -18.24 3.22 4.77
N TYR A 39 -17.73 3.10 5.98
CA TYR A 39 -17.23 1.84 6.52
C TYR A 39 -17.81 1.65 7.91
N ALA A 40 -18.28 0.45 8.23
CA ALA A 40 -18.53 0.05 9.60
C ALA A 40 -17.22 0.23 10.40
N ALA A 41 -17.30 0.89 11.55
CA ALA A 41 -16.12 1.17 12.35
C ALA A 41 -15.40 -0.13 12.71
N ARG A 42 -14.10 -0.21 12.36
CA ARG A 42 -13.18 -1.16 12.98
C ARG A 42 -13.25 -0.89 14.48
N LEU A 43 -13.73 -1.88 15.25
CA LEU A 43 -14.06 -1.70 16.67
C LEU A 43 -12.86 -1.17 17.45
N ALA A 44 -13.04 -0.01 18.08
CA ALA A 44 -12.19 0.39 19.19
C ALA A 44 -12.54 -0.50 20.39
N GLY A 45 -11.65 -1.42 20.73
CA GLY A 45 -11.82 -2.36 21.83
C GLY A 45 -10.85 -3.54 21.70
N THR A 46 -9.78 -3.52 22.50
CA THR A 46 -8.78 -4.60 22.65
C THR A 46 -8.13 -5.10 21.35
N ALA A 47 -7.30 -4.24 20.74
CA ALA A 47 -6.28 -4.64 19.75
C ALA A 47 -5.05 -3.71 19.84
N ALA A 48 -4.44 -3.65 21.04
CA ALA A 48 -3.21 -2.87 21.26
C ALA A 48 -1.93 -3.64 20.89
N GLU A 49 -2.00 -4.97 20.72
CA GLU A 49 -0.82 -5.83 20.51
C GLU A 49 -0.79 -6.51 19.12
N GLU A 50 -1.92 -6.67 18.42
CA GLU A 50 -1.97 -7.28 17.07
C GLU A 50 -1.93 -6.25 15.91
N ALA A 51 -1.78 -4.95 16.22
CA ALA A 51 -1.60 -3.90 15.20
C ALA A 51 -0.19 -3.90 14.56
N ALA A 52 0.73 -4.76 15.02
CA ALA A 52 2.13 -4.79 14.61
C ALA A 52 2.43 -5.65 13.36
N ALA A 53 1.43 -6.31 12.75
CA ALA A 53 1.63 -7.31 11.70
C ALA A 53 1.15 -6.91 10.28
N PHE A 54 0.94 -5.62 10.00
CA PHE A 54 0.62 -5.12 8.65
C PHE A 54 1.52 -3.94 8.26
N PRO A 55 2.46 -4.11 7.30
CA PRO A 55 3.15 -2.99 6.65
C PRO A 55 2.15 -2.11 5.88
N GLY A 56 2.30 -0.80 5.98
CA GLY A 56 1.22 0.14 5.65
C GLY A 56 0.97 0.41 4.17
N GLY A 57 -0.17 -0.06 3.65
CA GLY A 57 -0.79 0.44 2.43
C GLY A 57 -1.97 1.36 2.74
N ALA A 58 -1.73 2.66 2.90
CA ALA A 58 -2.79 3.65 3.08
C ALA A 58 -3.43 4.03 1.73
N GLY A 59 -4.13 3.09 1.11
CA GLY A 59 -4.92 3.34 -0.10
C GLY A 59 -6.03 4.35 0.19
N VAL A 60 -6.05 5.46 -0.56
CA VAL A 60 -7.16 6.42 -0.50
C VAL A 60 -8.41 5.74 -1.05
N PRO A 61 -9.51 5.61 -0.28
CA PRO A 61 -10.72 4.94 -0.76
C PRO A 61 -11.38 5.78 -1.86
N VAL A 62 -11.22 5.34 -3.12
CA VAL A 62 -11.88 5.93 -4.28
C VAL A 62 -13.39 5.75 -4.15
N ARG A 63 -14.12 6.86 -4.10
CA ARG A 63 -15.58 6.86 -3.96
C ARG A 63 -16.23 6.60 -5.32
N VAL A 64 -16.58 5.34 -5.58
CA VAL A 64 -17.47 4.99 -6.70
C VAL A 64 -18.93 5.16 -6.24
N PRO A 65 -19.79 5.90 -6.96
CA PRO A 65 -21.21 6.01 -6.61
C PRO A 65 -21.90 4.63 -6.63
N GLY A 66 -22.31 4.15 -5.45
CA GLY A 66 -23.15 2.97 -5.34
C GLY A 66 -24.59 3.29 -5.72
N ALA A 67 -25.23 2.43 -6.52
CA ALA A 67 -26.68 2.49 -6.69
C ALA A 67 -27.38 2.25 -5.34
N ALA A 68 -28.41 3.04 -5.03
CA ALA A 68 -29.16 2.93 -3.78
C ALA A 68 -29.82 1.54 -3.63
N ALA A 69 -29.70 0.95 -2.45
CA ALA A 69 -30.22 -0.38 -2.16
C ALA A 69 -31.75 -0.41 -1.97
N LEU A 70 -32.35 0.72 -1.54
CA LEU A 70 -33.79 0.94 -1.54
C LEU A 70 -34.22 1.72 -2.79
N PRO A 71 -35.00 1.11 -3.71
CA PRO A 71 -35.53 1.84 -4.86
C PRO A 71 -36.49 2.95 -4.38
N ARG A 72 -36.26 4.17 -4.86
CA ARG A 72 -37.07 5.37 -4.58
C ARG A 72 -37.17 5.71 -3.08
N ILE A 73 -36.01 5.92 -2.42
CA ILE A 73 -35.89 6.37 -1.00
C ILE A 73 -36.92 7.44 -0.60
N LEU A 74 -37.08 8.45 -1.45
CA LEU A 74 -37.95 9.61 -1.18
C LEU A 74 -39.43 9.20 -1.07
N ASP A 75 -39.87 8.20 -1.81
CA ASP A 75 -41.23 7.67 -1.73
C ASP A 75 -41.44 6.85 -0.45
N ILE A 76 -40.43 6.11 0.00
CA ILE A 76 -40.45 5.44 1.31
C ILE A 76 -40.50 6.49 2.44
N GLN A 77 -39.67 7.53 2.36
CA GLN A 77 -39.66 8.62 3.34
C GLN A 77 -40.99 9.40 3.35
N ARG A 78 -41.62 9.62 2.19
CA ARG A 78 -42.98 10.18 2.08
C ARG A 78 -44.03 9.27 2.69
N ALA A 79 -43.98 7.97 2.40
CA ALA A 79 -44.93 6.96 2.87
C ALA A 79 -44.92 6.80 4.39
N LEU A 80 -43.74 6.87 5.01
CA LEU A 80 -43.58 6.77 6.46
C LEU A 80 -43.98 8.05 7.23
N ARG A 81 -44.23 9.20 6.57
CA ARG A 81 -44.58 10.47 7.23
C ARG A 81 -45.78 10.37 8.18
N SER A 82 -46.70 9.44 7.96
CA SER A 82 -47.83 9.21 8.88
C SER A 82 -47.38 8.87 10.31
N LEU A 83 -46.20 8.28 10.49
CA LEU A 83 -45.64 7.99 11.82
C LEU A 83 -45.29 9.24 12.63
N GLN A 84 -45.10 10.41 12.01
CA GLN A 84 -44.95 11.68 12.75
C GLN A 84 -46.17 12.04 13.62
N ARG A 85 -47.33 11.44 13.31
CA ARG A 85 -48.58 11.62 14.05
C ARG A 85 -48.98 10.39 14.86
N HIS A 86 -48.15 9.34 14.90
CA HIS A 86 -48.36 8.21 15.80
C HIS A 86 -48.23 8.69 17.25
N ARG A 87 -49.25 8.40 18.07
CA ARG A 87 -49.24 8.66 19.51
C ARG A 87 -49.14 7.34 20.26
N PRO A 88 -48.15 7.15 21.15
CA PRO A 88 -48.08 5.97 21.97
C PRO A 88 -49.22 5.97 23.01
N PRO A 89 -49.65 4.79 23.49
CA PRO A 89 -50.76 4.67 24.44
C PRO A 89 -50.37 4.96 25.90
N GLY A 90 -49.08 5.00 26.22
CA GLY A 90 -48.60 5.32 27.57
C GLY A 90 -48.82 6.80 27.95
N ARG A 91 -48.87 7.10 29.25
CA ARG A 91 -48.91 8.48 29.77
C ARG A 91 -47.77 9.31 29.15
N PRO A 92 -47.98 10.59 28.78
CA PRO A 92 -46.95 11.43 28.17
C PRO A 92 -45.66 11.54 29.00
N THR A 93 -44.50 11.64 28.32
CA THR A 93 -43.18 11.68 28.99
C THR A 93 -42.83 13.02 29.58
N ARG A 94 -43.16 14.07 28.83
CA ARG A 94 -42.78 15.43 29.12
C ARG A 94 -44.05 16.26 29.16
N LEU A 95 -44.29 16.84 30.32
CA LEU A 95 -45.27 17.88 30.47
C LEU A 95 -44.52 19.21 30.34
N VAL A 96 -45.05 20.11 29.53
CA VAL A 96 -44.60 21.49 29.43
C VAL A 96 -45.63 22.38 30.11
N LEU A 97 -45.18 23.53 30.59
CA LEU A 97 -46.10 24.54 31.11
C LEU A 97 -47.02 25.00 29.98
N ASP A 98 -48.32 24.95 30.20
CA ASP A 98 -49.29 25.64 29.39
C ASP A 98 -49.30 27.09 29.85
N GLU A 99 -48.41 27.91 29.29
CA GLU A 99 -48.23 29.32 29.66
C GLU A 99 -49.56 30.11 29.73
N PRO A 100 -50.44 30.11 28.70
CA PRO A 100 -51.71 30.81 28.78
C PRO A 100 -52.67 30.20 29.82
N ALA A 101 -52.81 28.87 29.89
CA ALA A 101 -53.69 28.27 30.90
C ALA A 101 -53.16 28.44 32.34
N THR A 102 -51.85 28.50 32.52
CA THR A 102 -51.17 28.83 33.78
C THR A 102 -51.43 30.27 34.18
N ALA A 103 -51.24 31.22 33.25
CA ALA A 103 -51.55 32.63 33.50
C ALA A 103 -53.03 32.81 33.87
N GLU A 104 -53.95 32.15 33.16
CA GLU A 104 -55.38 32.25 33.42
C GLU A 104 -55.80 31.57 34.74
N ALA A 105 -55.27 30.39 35.07
CA ALA A 105 -55.49 29.74 36.36
C ALA A 105 -54.94 30.57 37.53
N SER A 106 -53.76 31.19 37.35
CA SER A 106 -53.12 32.03 38.37
C SER A 106 -53.86 33.36 38.58
N ALA A 107 -54.37 33.95 37.50
CA ALA A 107 -55.21 35.16 37.56
C ALA A 107 -56.54 34.89 38.30
N ARG A 108 -57.19 33.75 38.04
CA ARG A 108 -58.41 33.33 38.76
C ARG A 108 -58.13 32.98 40.23
N ALA A 109 -56.91 32.59 40.57
CA ALA A 109 -56.47 32.26 41.92
C ALA A 109 -55.94 33.47 42.73
N LEU A 110 -56.32 34.70 42.34
CA LEU A 110 -56.03 35.94 43.07
C LEU A 110 -54.53 36.16 43.38
N GLY A 111 -53.65 35.77 42.45
CA GLY A 111 -52.20 36.02 42.55
C GLY A 111 -51.36 34.82 42.97
N LEU A 112 -51.96 33.66 43.27
CA LEU A 112 -51.23 32.40 43.45
C LEU A 112 -50.85 31.81 42.09
N VAL A 113 -49.57 31.49 41.87
CA VAL A 113 -49.11 30.87 40.61
C VAL A 113 -49.52 29.38 40.59
N ILE A 114 -50.48 29.04 39.73
CA ILE A 114 -50.96 27.67 39.53
C ILE A 114 -50.44 27.13 38.18
N PRO A 115 -49.38 26.30 38.17
CA PRO A 115 -48.83 25.75 36.93
C PRO A 115 -49.79 24.74 36.31
N VAL A 116 -50.37 25.08 35.16
CA VAL A 116 -51.14 24.15 34.33
C VAL A 116 -50.17 23.44 33.39
N LEU A 117 -50.13 22.12 33.48
CA LEU A 117 -49.20 21.30 32.70
C LEU A 117 -49.92 20.59 31.55
N ARG A 118 -49.44 20.81 30.32
CA ARG A 118 -49.93 20.12 29.11
C ARG A 118 -48.87 19.17 28.54
N PRO A 119 -49.26 18.05 27.90
CA PRO A 119 -48.31 17.12 27.34
C PRO A 119 -47.64 17.66 26.07
N GLU A 120 -46.31 17.52 25.99
CA GLU A 120 -45.54 17.84 24.79
C GLU A 120 -45.60 16.68 23.80
N SER A 121 -46.62 16.66 22.95
CA SER A 121 -46.93 15.52 22.08
C SER A 121 -46.03 15.39 20.82
N ARG A 122 -44.81 15.93 20.82
CA ARG A 122 -43.88 15.84 19.68
C ARG A 122 -42.82 14.77 19.97
N ARG A 123 -42.68 13.81 19.05
CA ARG A 123 -41.62 12.77 19.07
C ARG A 123 -41.58 11.96 20.37
N GLU A 124 -42.72 11.39 20.80
CA GLU A 124 -42.74 10.55 22.01
C GLU A 124 -42.33 9.08 21.77
N ALA A 125 -42.42 8.60 20.54
CA ALA A 125 -42.16 7.20 20.20
C ALA A 125 -40.70 6.94 19.81
N THR A 126 -40.15 5.78 20.16
CA THR A 126 -38.81 5.32 19.75
C THR A 126 -38.93 4.22 18.70
N VAL A 127 -38.22 4.31 17.58
CA VAL A 127 -38.14 3.19 16.63
C VAL A 127 -36.95 2.30 16.96
N ARG A 128 -37.16 0.98 16.90
CA ARG A 128 -36.15 -0.07 17.08
C ARG A 128 -36.01 -0.81 15.76
N LEU A 129 -34.88 -0.59 15.09
CA LEU A 129 -34.50 -1.27 13.86
C LEU A 129 -33.61 -2.46 14.24
N VAL A 130 -34.10 -3.67 14.01
CA VAL A 130 -33.42 -4.91 14.37
C VAL A 130 -33.09 -5.69 13.11
N MET A 131 -31.82 -5.80 12.73
CA MET A 131 -31.40 -6.63 11.59
C MET A 131 -31.03 -8.03 12.06
N ASP A 132 -31.49 -9.07 11.36
CA ASP A 132 -30.97 -10.43 11.54
C ASP A 132 -29.50 -10.51 11.08
N ALA A 133 -28.63 -11.05 11.93
CA ALA A 133 -27.19 -11.20 11.65
C ALA A 133 -26.84 -12.55 11.00
N SER A 134 -27.81 -13.25 10.41
CA SER A 134 -27.56 -14.48 9.65
C SER A 134 -26.75 -14.21 8.36
N PRO A 135 -25.97 -15.17 7.83
CA PRO A 135 -25.02 -14.89 6.73
C PRO A 135 -25.68 -14.35 5.44
N SER A 136 -26.88 -14.82 5.12
CA SER A 136 -27.68 -14.36 3.99
C SER A 136 -28.15 -12.90 4.14
N MET A 137 -28.11 -12.33 5.34
CA MET A 137 -28.49 -10.93 5.59
C MET A 137 -27.41 -9.91 5.21
N ALA A 138 -26.16 -10.34 5.03
CA ALA A 138 -25.06 -9.45 4.63
C ALA A 138 -25.34 -8.74 3.28
N VAL A 139 -26.08 -9.35 2.36
CA VAL A 139 -26.48 -8.69 1.09
C VAL A 139 -27.40 -7.49 1.31
N TRP A 140 -28.10 -7.42 2.45
CA TRP A 140 -29.13 -6.43 2.79
C TRP A 140 -28.64 -5.32 3.73
N GLN A 141 -27.35 -5.30 4.10
CA GLN A 141 -26.78 -4.31 5.03
C GLN A 141 -27.01 -2.87 4.55
N ASP A 142 -26.77 -2.59 3.27
CA ASP A 142 -26.93 -1.24 2.69
C ASP A 142 -28.39 -0.79 2.73
N MET A 143 -29.33 -1.70 2.46
CA MET A 143 -30.77 -1.48 2.57
C MET A 143 -31.20 -1.17 4.01
N PHE A 144 -30.56 -1.79 5.00
CA PHE A 144 -30.83 -1.55 6.42
C PHE A 144 -30.35 -0.17 6.88
N GLU A 145 -29.13 0.24 6.50
CA GLU A 145 -28.61 1.58 6.81
C GLU A 145 -29.38 2.69 6.06
N GLU A 146 -29.83 2.43 4.83
CA GLU A 146 -30.73 3.37 4.12
C GLU A 146 -32.11 3.49 4.81
N LEU A 147 -32.69 2.39 5.29
CA LEU A 147 -33.94 2.41 6.07
C LEU A 147 -33.76 3.16 7.41
N ARG A 148 -32.60 2.98 8.05
CA ARG A 148 -32.21 3.74 9.24
C ARG A 148 -32.11 5.23 8.95
N ALA A 149 -31.38 5.63 7.91
CA ALA A 149 -31.26 7.03 7.52
C ALA A 149 -32.63 7.65 7.17
N VAL A 150 -33.55 6.89 6.57
CA VAL A 150 -34.94 7.32 6.37
C VAL A 150 -35.66 7.57 7.70
N CYS A 151 -35.51 6.68 8.68
CA CYS A 151 -36.13 6.83 10.00
C CYS A 151 -35.57 8.02 10.80
N GLU A 152 -34.25 8.24 10.76
CA GLU A 152 -33.58 9.40 11.38
C GLU A 152 -34.06 10.71 10.74
N ARG A 153 -34.03 10.80 9.40
CA ARG A 153 -34.48 11.98 8.63
C ARG A 153 -36.00 12.21 8.66
N LEU A 154 -36.79 11.25 9.15
CA LEU A 154 -38.25 11.39 9.24
C LEU A 154 -38.66 12.38 10.34
N GLY A 155 -37.84 12.54 11.39
CA GLY A 155 -38.13 13.40 12.53
C GLY A 155 -39.42 13.02 13.29
N ALA A 156 -39.90 11.78 13.13
CA ALA A 156 -41.10 11.25 13.80
C ALA A 156 -40.79 10.72 15.21
N PHE A 157 -39.59 10.22 15.43
CA PHE A 157 -39.20 9.48 16.62
C PHE A 157 -38.38 10.35 17.58
N ARG A 158 -38.43 9.99 18.87
CA ARG A 158 -37.53 10.49 19.92
C ARG A 158 -36.08 10.08 19.65
N ASP A 159 -35.95 8.83 19.22
CA ASP A 159 -34.71 8.06 19.16
C ASP A 159 -34.86 6.94 18.11
N VAL A 160 -33.75 6.56 17.47
CA VAL A 160 -33.66 5.51 16.44
C VAL A 160 -32.63 4.50 16.93
N GLN A 161 -33.11 3.42 17.54
CA GLN A 161 -32.27 2.39 18.15
C GLN A 161 -31.97 1.29 17.14
N VAL A 162 -30.69 1.00 16.93
CA VAL A 162 -30.20 -0.01 15.98
C VAL A 162 -29.65 -1.22 16.73
N HIS A 163 -30.09 -2.42 16.35
CA HIS A 163 -29.66 -3.68 16.94
C HIS A 163 -29.47 -4.78 15.89
N TYR A 164 -28.60 -5.74 16.21
CA TYR A 164 -28.37 -6.93 15.39
C TYR A 164 -28.77 -8.18 16.18
N LEU A 165 -29.69 -8.97 15.64
CA LEU A 165 -30.16 -10.23 16.22
C LEU A 165 -29.16 -11.35 15.87
N GLN A 166 -28.36 -11.74 16.86
CA GLN A 166 -27.27 -12.70 16.74
C GLN A 166 -27.63 -14.05 17.39
N ARG A 167 -27.04 -15.14 16.88
CA ARG A 167 -27.13 -16.48 17.47
C ARG A 167 -25.92 -16.76 18.36
N LEU A 168 -26.17 -17.07 19.62
CA LEU A 168 -25.15 -17.56 20.55
C LEU A 168 -24.78 -19.03 20.25
N ALA A 169 -23.62 -19.48 20.76
CA ALA A 169 -23.16 -20.86 20.60
C ALA A 169 -24.18 -21.89 21.15
N ASP A 170 -24.87 -21.53 22.23
CA ASP A 170 -25.94 -22.31 22.87
C ASP A 170 -27.31 -22.27 22.13
N GLY A 171 -27.38 -21.62 20.97
CA GLY A 171 -28.60 -21.49 20.17
C GLY A 171 -29.59 -20.43 20.66
N ARG A 172 -29.31 -19.71 21.75
CA ARG A 172 -30.13 -18.57 22.17
C ARG A 172 -29.92 -17.38 21.24
N ALA A 173 -30.95 -16.56 21.10
CA ALA A 173 -30.90 -15.31 20.37
C ALA A 173 -30.54 -14.15 21.32
N ALA A 174 -29.59 -13.32 20.89
CA ALA A 174 -29.08 -12.16 21.62
C ALA A 174 -29.05 -10.92 20.71
N LEU A 175 -28.92 -9.74 21.30
CA LEU A 175 -28.85 -8.47 20.59
C LEU A 175 -27.45 -7.85 20.72
N GLY A 176 -26.79 -7.65 19.59
CA GLY A 176 -25.57 -6.87 19.45
C GLY A 176 -25.84 -5.43 18.96
N GLN A 177 -24.79 -4.61 19.00
CA GLN A 177 -24.80 -3.24 18.43
C GLN A 177 -24.18 -3.18 17.03
N ALA A 178 -23.56 -4.28 16.58
CA ALA A 178 -22.99 -4.46 15.24
C ALA A 178 -23.21 -5.94 14.82
N PRO A 179 -23.06 -6.31 13.54
CA PRO A 179 -23.23 -7.69 13.09
C PRO A 179 -22.11 -8.65 13.57
N ALA A 180 -20.97 -8.13 13.99
CA ALA A 180 -19.79 -8.93 14.37
C ALA A 180 -19.85 -9.49 15.82
N PRO A 181 -19.22 -10.66 16.07
CA PRO A 181 -18.94 -11.13 17.42
C PRO A 181 -17.91 -10.21 18.10
N GLY A 182 -18.16 -9.83 19.35
CA GLY A 182 -17.32 -8.90 20.12
C GLY A 182 -18.04 -7.67 20.66
N THR A 183 -19.26 -7.37 20.19
CA THR A 183 -20.10 -6.33 20.83
C THR A 183 -20.71 -6.82 22.14
N ARG A 184 -21.01 -5.90 23.07
CA ARG A 184 -21.71 -6.24 24.33
C ARG A 184 -23.12 -6.77 24.02
N LEU A 185 -23.26 -8.09 24.05
CA LEU A 185 -24.53 -8.77 23.79
C LEU A 185 -25.51 -8.57 24.96
N ARG A 186 -26.79 -8.40 24.61
CA ARG A 186 -27.91 -8.22 25.53
C ARG A 186 -28.98 -9.28 25.27
N SER A 187 -29.78 -9.63 26.28
CA SER A 187 -30.97 -10.48 26.03
C SER A 187 -31.94 -9.75 25.11
N GLY A 188 -32.56 -10.47 24.17
CA GLY A 188 -33.67 -9.97 23.35
C GLY A 188 -34.84 -9.41 24.18
N ASP A 189 -34.99 -9.87 25.42
CA ASP A 189 -36.02 -9.41 26.36
C ASP A 189 -35.88 -7.93 26.73
N GLN A 190 -34.68 -7.33 26.58
CA GLN A 190 -34.47 -5.90 26.88
C GLN A 190 -35.21 -4.96 25.91
N LEU A 191 -35.68 -5.45 24.75
CA LEU A 191 -36.56 -4.70 23.85
C LEU A 191 -38.05 -4.95 24.11
N ARG A 192 -38.42 -5.68 25.17
CA ARG A 192 -39.81 -5.73 25.63
C ARG A 192 -40.13 -4.44 26.37
N ASP A 193 -41.01 -3.63 25.77
CA ASP A 193 -41.38 -2.32 26.30
C ASP A 193 -42.88 -2.28 26.69
N PRO A 194 -43.24 -2.57 27.94
CA PRO A 194 -44.63 -2.56 28.39
C PRO A 194 -45.25 -1.16 28.43
N SER A 195 -44.49 -0.08 28.19
CA SER A 195 -45.06 1.27 28.08
C SER A 195 -45.76 1.53 26.73
N GLY A 196 -45.58 0.64 25.75
CA GLY A 196 -46.18 0.75 24.41
C GLY A 196 -45.58 1.86 23.55
N ARG A 197 -44.44 2.45 23.94
CA ARG A 197 -43.87 3.66 23.32
C ARG A 197 -42.88 3.39 22.19
N SER A 198 -42.44 2.15 22.04
CA SER A 198 -41.54 1.77 20.96
C SER A 198 -42.27 1.13 19.78
N LEU A 199 -41.63 1.20 18.62
CA LEU A 199 -42.06 0.66 17.34
C LEU A 199 -40.94 -0.24 16.84
N THR A 200 -41.17 -1.54 16.67
CA THR A 200 -40.10 -2.48 16.32
C THR A 200 -40.21 -2.92 14.87
N MET A 201 -39.18 -2.65 14.07
CA MET A 201 -39.06 -3.13 12.69
C MET A 201 -37.91 -4.13 12.61
N VAL A 202 -38.22 -5.39 12.33
CA VAL A 202 -37.24 -6.47 12.18
C VAL A 202 -36.94 -6.66 10.70
N VAL A 203 -35.68 -6.48 10.28
CA VAL A 203 -35.24 -6.72 8.90
C VAL A 203 -34.60 -8.10 8.84
N SER A 204 -35.25 -9.05 8.17
CA SER A 204 -34.79 -10.45 8.06
C SER A 204 -35.39 -11.16 6.85
N ASP A 205 -34.66 -12.13 6.29
CA ASP A 205 -35.13 -13.09 5.29
C ASP A 205 -35.89 -14.30 5.91
N CYS A 206 -35.95 -14.35 7.25
CA CYS A 206 -36.51 -15.43 8.07
C CYS A 206 -35.99 -16.84 7.73
N ALA A 207 -34.81 -16.95 7.11
CA ALA A 207 -34.22 -18.22 6.68
C ALA A 207 -33.11 -18.72 7.62
N GLY A 208 -32.53 -17.83 8.42
CA GLY A 208 -31.42 -18.13 9.34
C GLY A 208 -31.73 -19.15 10.45
N PRO A 209 -30.70 -19.73 11.10
CA PRO A 209 -30.88 -20.79 12.10
C PRO A 209 -31.75 -20.41 13.31
N LEU A 210 -31.73 -19.13 13.73
CA LEU A 210 -32.59 -18.63 14.82
C LEU A 210 -34.09 -18.76 14.51
N TRP A 211 -34.47 -18.63 13.24
CA TRP A 211 -35.84 -18.80 12.81
C TRP A 211 -36.18 -20.30 12.69
N ARG A 212 -35.26 -21.13 12.21
CA ARG A 212 -35.44 -22.60 12.23
C ARG A 212 -35.65 -23.13 13.65
N GLU A 213 -34.89 -22.62 14.62
CA GLU A 213 -34.91 -23.04 16.02
C GLU A 213 -36.07 -22.42 16.84
N GLY A 214 -36.94 -21.65 16.19
CA GLY A 214 -38.07 -20.93 16.79
C GLY A 214 -37.67 -19.74 17.67
N ALA A 215 -36.37 -19.51 17.89
CA ALA A 215 -35.86 -18.53 18.85
C ALA A 215 -36.20 -17.08 18.45
N ALA A 216 -36.11 -16.77 17.15
CA ALA A 216 -36.52 -15.47 16.62
C ALA A 216 -38.03 -15.24 16.80
N GLN A 217 -38.87 -16.24 16.53
CA GLN A 217 -40.32 -16.18 16.68
C GLN A 217 -40.74 -16.02 18.15
N ARG A 218 -40.09 -16.73 19.08
CA ARG A 218 -40.35 -16.60 20.53
C ARG A 218 -40.02 -15.21 21.05
N ILE A 219 -38.93 -14.60 20.59
CA ILE A 219 -38.58 -13.21 20.94
C ILE A 219 -39.55 -12.21 20.28
N LEU A 220 -39.85 -12.40 19.00
CA LEU A 220 -40.78 -11.53 18.26
C LEU A 220 -42.20 -11.56 18.85
N HIS A 221 -42.65 -12.70 19.40
CA HIS A 221 -43.88 -12.78 20.20
C HIS A 221 -43.83 -11.84 21.41
N ARG A 222 -42.76 -11.91 22.22
CA ARG A 222 -42.61 -11.10 23.44
C ARG A 222 -42.52 -9.60 23.15
N TRP A 223 -42.03 -9.20 21.98
CA TRP A 223 -42.09 -7.81 21.52
C TRP A 223 -43.51 -7.42 21.09
N ALA A 224 -44.14 -8.24 20.24
CA ALA A 224 -45.47 -7.99 19.66
C ALA A 224 -46.62 -8.01 20.69
N GLU A 225 -46.42 -8.58 21.88
CA GLU A 225 -47.33 -8.47 23.03
C GLU A 225 -47.56 -7.02 23.47
N CYS A 226 -46.49 -6.22 23.47
CA CYS A 226 -46.43 -4.91 24.13
C CYS A 226 -46.47 -3.74 23.13
N THR A 227 -45.84 -3.90 21.97
CA THR A 227 -45.64 -2.81 21.01
C THR A 227 -45.94 -3.24 19.57
N PRO A 228 -46.26 -2.29 18.67
CA PRO A 228 -46.41 -2.59 17.25
C PRO A 228 -45.07 -3.10 16.67
N CYS A 229 -45.08 -4.36 16.25
CA CYS A 229 -43.96 -5.02 15.58
C CYS A 229 -44.27 -5.27 14.10
N VAL A 230 -43.25 -5.26 13.25
CA VAL A 230 -43.33 -5.61 11.83
C VAL A 230 -42.04 -6.33 11.40
N VAL A 231 -42.16 -7.29 10.49
CA VAL A 231 -41.00 -7.86 9.79
C VAL A 231 -40.94 -7.24 8.41
N VAL A 232 -39.83 -6.59 8.06
CA VAL A 232 -39.52 -6.16 6.69
C VAL A 232 -38.68 -7.26 6.06
N GLN A 233 -39.30 -8.02 5.17
CA GLN A 233 -38.69 -9.17 4.51
C GLN A 233 -38.27 -8.82 3.08
N PRO A 234 -36.96 -8.75 2.80
CA PRO A 234 -36.45 -8.26 1.52
C PRO A 234 -36.48 -9.31 0.41
N LEU A 235 -36.68 -10.60 0.73
CA LEU A 235 -36.90 -11.62 -0.28
C LEU A 235 -38.20 -11.36 -1.07
N PRO A 236 -38.30 -11.80 -2.35
CA PRO A 236 -39.54 -11.71 -3.12
C PRO A 236 -40.64 -12.54 -2.47
N GLN A 237 -41.87 -12.02 -2.43
CA GLN A 237 -43.02 -12.60 -1.70
C GLN A 237 -43.29 -14.08 -2.01
N ARG A 238 -42.95 -14.55 -3.23
CA ARG A 238 -43.03 -15.98 -3.63
C ARG A 238 -42.23 -16.91 -2.70
N LEU A 239 -41.12 -16.42 -2.12
CA LEU A 239 -40.22 -17.21 -1.27
C LEU A 239 -40.61 -17.21 0.21
N TRP A 240 -41.49 -16.31 0.66
CA TRP A 240 -41.84 -16.19 2.08
C TRP A 240 -42.47 -17.46 2.65
N ASN A 241 -43.23 -18.19 1.83
CA ASN A 241 -43.79 -19.49 2.21
C ASN A 241 -42.74 -20.62 2.37
N ARG A 242 -41.47 -20.37 1.99
CA ARG A 242 -40.33 -21.27 2.16
C ARG A 242 -39.37 -20.83 3.28
N SER A 243 -39.58 -19.67 3.90
CA SER A 243 -38.84 -19.25 5.09
C SER A 243 -39.42 -19.91 6.35
N TRP A 244 -38.75 -19.74 7.49
CA TRP A 244 -39.23 -20.23 8.78
C TRP A 244 -40.25 -19.29 9.45
N LEU A 245 -40.62 -18.19 8.80
CA LEU A 245 -41.80 -17.37 9.13
C LEU A 245 -42.77 -17.33 7.93
N PRO A 246 -43.44 -18.45 7.60
CA PRO A 246 -44.30 -18.54 6.44
C PRO A 246 -45.59 -17.73 6.64
N THR A 247 -45.96 -16.94 5.64
CA THR A 247 -47.05 -15.96 5.79
C THR A 247 -48.44 -16.53 5.50
N GLU A 248 -49.45 -15.86 6.05
CA GLU A 248 -50.86 -15.98 5.70
C GLU A 248 -51.36 -14.65 5.13
N ARG A 249 -52.05 -14.70 3.99
CA ARG A 249 -52.67 -13.53 3.36
C ARG A 249 -54.05 -13.25 3.96
N GLY A 250 -54.34 -11.99 4.20
CA GLY A 250 -55.60 -11.55 4.78
C GLY A 250 -55.73 -10.03 4.86
N THR A 251 -56.58 -9.57 5.76
CA THR A 251 -56.81 -8.16 6.04
C THR A 251 -56.46 -7.83 7.49
N LEU A 252 -55.68 -6.76 7.71
CA LEU A 252 -55.37 -6.19 9.01
C LEU A 252 -56.27 -4.99 9.31
N THR A 253 -56.73 -4.91 10.55
CA THR A 253 -57.49 -3.77 11.10
C THR A 253 -56.84 -3.32 12.40
N ARG A 254 -56.79 -2.01 12.66
CA ARG A 254 -56.35 -1.48 13.95
C ARG A 254 -57.47 -1.72 14.97
N VAL A 255 -57.13 -2.16 16.18
CA VAL A 255 -58.09 -2.25 17.28
C VAL A 255 -58.10 -0.92 18.03
N GLU A 256 -59.25 -0.24 18.06
CA GLU A 256 -59.43 0.99 18.83
C GLU A 256 -59.25 0.74 20.34
N GLY A 257 -58.68 1.70 21.06
CA GLY A 257 -58.29 1.58 22.47
C GLY A 257 -57.17 0.57 22.77
N GLY A 258 -56.92 -0.41 21.89
CA GLY A 258 -56.05 -1.56 22.12
C GLY A 258 -54.55 -1.30 21.98
N ALA A 259 -54.02 -0.15 22.42
CA ALA A 259 -52.58 0.14 22.43
C ALA A 259 -51.84 -0.01 21.07
N GLY A 260 -52.56 0.11 19.94
CA GLY A 260 -52.00 -0.10 18.60
C GLY A 260 -51.99 -1.56 18.13
N LYS A 261 -52.61 -2.49 18.88
CA LYS A 261 -52.81 -3.89 18.47
C LYS A 261 -53.56 -3.98 17.14
N LEU A 262 -53.14 -4.94 16.32
CA LEU A 262 -53.72 -5.21 15.01
C LEU A 262 -54.50 -6.53 15.07
N ARG A 263 -55.71 -6.54 14.50
CA ARG A 263 -56.53 -7.73 14.31
C ARG A 263 -56.43 -8.19 12.86
N PHE A 264 -56.06 -9.45 12.67
CA PHE A 264 -55.96 -10.10 11.36
C PHE A 264 -57.18 -10.96 11.06
N ARG A 265 -57.70 -10.87 9.84
CA ARG A 265 -58.69 -11.79 9.26
C ARG A 265 -58.09 -12.46 8.03
N PRO A 266 -57.88 -13.79 8.01
CA PRO A 266 -57.31 -14.47 6.85
C PRO A 266 -58.30 -14.49 5.67
N ASP A 267 -57.79 -14.43 4.43
CA ASP A 267 -58.61 -14.52 3.22
C ASP A 267 -59.10 -15.95 2.93
N ARG A 268 -58.42 -16.95 3.50
CA ARG A 268 -58.68 -18.39 3.29
C ARG A 268 -58.54 -19.15 4.61
N PRO A 269 -59.28 -20.26 4.81
CA PRO A 269 -59.13 -21.10 5.99
C PRO A 269 -57.70 -21.67 6.12
N VAL A 270 -57.23 -21.80 7.35
CA VAL A 270 -55.89 -22.29 7.68
C VAL A 270 -55.73 -23.74 7.22
N ARG A 271 -54.74 -24.00 6.35
CA ARG A 271 -54.43 -25.34 5.84
C ARG A 271 -54.06 -26.30 7.00
N PRO A 272 -54.42 -27.59 6.92
CA PRO A 272 -53.93 -28.61 7.85
C PRO A 272 -52.40 -28.56 7.97
N GLY A 273 -51.87 -28.71 9.20
CA GLY A 273 -50.43 -28.66 9.49
C GLY A 273 -49.82 -27.26 9.68
N ARG A 274 -50.56 -26.16 9.47
CA ARG A 274 -50.13 -24.81 9.89
C ARG A 274 -50.44 -24.57 11.37
N LEU A 275 -49.57 -23.80 12.05
CA LEU A 275 -49.75 -23.40 13.45
C LEU A 275 -51.07 -22.64 13.63
N ARG A 276 -51.83 -23.00 14.68
CA ARG A 276 -53.07 -22.34 15.08
C ARG A 276 -52.86 -21.54 16.36
N GLY A 277 -53.54 -20.40 16.49
CA GLY A 277 -53.34 -19.45 17.59
C GLY A 277 -52.16 -18.50 17.37
N GLY A 278 -51.69 -17.89 18.47
CA GLY A 278 -50.56 -16.95 18.48
C GLY A 278 -50.87 -15.53 18.00
N LEU A 279 -49.87 -14.66 18.11
CA LEU A 279 -49.91 -13.29 17.61
C LEU A 279 -49.59 -13.26 16.11
N THR A 280 -50.25 -12.37 15.38
CA THR A 280 -50.02 -12.13 13.94
C THR A 280 -49.16 -10.90 13.74
N VAL A 281 -47.95 -11.07 13.21
CA VAL A 281 -47.01 -9.98 12.93
C VAL A 281 -47.00 -9.67 11.43
N PRO A 282 -47.15 -8.41 11.00
CA PRO A 282 -47.15 -8.05 9.58
C PRO A 282 -45.83 -8.35 8.84
N VAL A 283 -46.02 -8.96 7.66
CA VAL A 283 -45.17 -9.32 6.51
C VAL A 283 -44.86 -8.22 5.48
N LEU A 284 -43.85 -7.37 5.67
CA LEU A 284 -43.48 -6.19 4.85
C LEU A 284 -42.52 -6.44 3.66
N PRO A 285 -42.80 -6.25 2.34
CA PRO A 285 -41.69 -6.01 1.40
C PRO A 285 -41.10 -4.60 1.65
N PRO A 286 -39.81 -4.35 1.34
CA PRO A 286 -39.14 -3.07 1.56
C PRO A 286 -39.52 -2.02 0.50
N ASN A 287 -40.81 -1.70 0.36
CA ASN A 287 -41.31 -0.70 -0.58
C ASN A 287 -42.29 0.29 0.05
N ALA A 288 -42.39 1.48 -0.57
CA ALA A 288 -43.18 2.60 -0.08
C ALA A 288 -44.67 2.28 0.13
N THR A 289 -45.25 1.44 -0.73
CA THR A 289 -46.69 1.10 -0.67
C THR A 289 -47.01 0.27 0.58
N ALA A 290 -46.24 -0.80 0.82
CA ALA A 290 -46.47 -1.66 1.98
C ALA A 290 -46.09 -0.97 3.29
N LEU A 291 -44.92 -0.31 3.33
CA LEU A 291 -44.46 0.45 4.49
C LEU A 291 -45.44 1.60 4.83
N GLY A 292 -45.96 2.31 3.82
CA GLY A 292 -46.95 3.38 4.00
C GLY A 292 -48.35 2.90 4.37
N ALA A 293 -48.75 1.70 3.95
CA ALA A 293 -50.01 1.10 4.40
C ALA A 293 -49.95 0.71 5.88
N TRP A 294 -48.87 0.06 6.31
CA TRP A 294 -48.61 -0.26 7.72
C TRP A 294 -48.42 1.00 8.59
N ALA A 295 -47.63 1.97 8.13
CA ALA A 295 -47.37 3.21 8.85
C ALA A 295 -48.66 4.01 9.10
N ARG A 296 -49.57 4.07 8.11
CA ARG A 296 -50.90 4.66 8.27
C ARG A 296 -51.76 3.89 9.26
N LEU A 297 -51.80 2.57 9.15
CA LEU A 297 -52.55 1.68 10.05
C LEU A 297 -52.13 1.83 11.53
N VAL A 298 -50.83 1.89 11.82
CA VAL A 298 -50.33 2.01 13.20
C VAL A 298 -50.47 3.44 13.75
N ALA A 299 -50.30 4.45 12.91
CA ALA A 299 -50.54 5.85 13.27
C ALA A 299 -52.03 6.22 13.38
N GLY A 300 -52.95 5.35 12.93
CA GLY A 300 -54.40 5.59 12.99
C GLY A 300 -54.96 6.41 11.82
N PHE A 301 -54.22 6.55 10.72
CA PHE A 301 -54.66 7.28 9.52
C PHE A 301 -55.39 6.35 8.56
N GLY A 302 -56.67 6.11 8.84
CA GLY A 302 -57.56 5.31 8.03
C GLY A 302 -58.43 4.37 8.88
N THR A 303 -59.72 4.32 8.56
CA THR A 303 -60.73 3.50 9.24
C THR A 303 -60.96 2.14 8.57
N GLY A 304 -60.31 1.88 7.43
CA GLY A 304 -60.54 0.71 6.58
C GLY A 304 -59.59 -0.48 6.87
N PRO A 305 -60.04 -1.73 6.65
CA PRO A 305 -59.16 -2.90 6.59
C PRO A 305 -58.08 -2.77 5.50
N VAL A 306 -56.84 -3.12 5.84
CA VAL A 306 -55.68 -3.06 4.94
C VAL A 306 -55.26 -4.47 4.53
N PRO A 307 -55.14 -4.80 3.22
CA PRO A 307 -54.60 -6.09 2.77
C PRO A 307 -53.16 -6.29 3.26
N ALA A 308 -52.86 -7.47 3.79
CA ALA A 308 -51.57 -7.77 4.39
C ALA A 308 -51.22 -9.27 4.34
N GLU A 309 -49.93 -9.53 4.41
CA GLU A 309 -49.36 -10.83 4.77
C GLU A 309 -49.00 -10.78 6.26
N VAL A 310 -49.19 -11.87 7.00
CA VAL A 310 -48.76 -11.97 8.41
C VAL A 310 -48.05 -13.28 8.70
N GLY A 311 -47.00 -13.23 9.52
CA GLY A 311 -46.41 -14.40 10.16
C GLY A 311 -47.08 -14.68 11.50
N ARG A 312 -47.27 -15.96 11.86
CA ARG A 312 -47.73 -16.35 13.21
C ARG A 312 -46.55 -16.63 14.12
N VAL A 313 -46.57 -16.00 15.29
CA VAL A 313 -45.59 -16.25 16.37
C VAL A 313 -46.31 -16.74 17.63
N LEU A 314 -45.62 -17.54 18.44
CA LEU A 314 -46.15 -18.18 19.65
C LEU A 314 -45.15 -17.94 20.78
N ALA A 315 -45.62 -17.86 22.03
CA ALA A 315 -44.74 -17.76 23.20
C ALA A 315 -43.72 -18.92 23.23
N ASP A 316 -44.22 -20.14 23.04
CA ASP A 316 -43.46 -21.39 22.95
C ASP A 316 -43.40 -21.89 21.50
N HIS A 317 -43.00 -21.01 20.57
CA HIS A 317 -42.89 -21.38 19.15
C HIS A 317 -41.95 -22.58 18.97
N PRO A 318 -42.40 -23.68 18.32
CA PRO A 318 -41.60 -24.90 18.20
C PRO A 318 -40.40 -24.68 17.26
N ALA A 319 -39.32 -25.42 17.50
CA ALA A 319 -38.25 -25.56 16.52
C ALA A 319 -38.74 -26.42 15.34
N ALA A 320 -38.40 -26.03 14.12
CA ALA A 320 -38.63 -26.84 12.94
C ALA A 320 -37.68 -28.05 12.91
N PRO A 321 -38.14 -29.24 12.45
CA PRO A 321 -37.29 -30.41 12.36
C PRO A 321 -36.08 -30.16 11.45
N ALA A 322 -34.91 -30.62 11.87
CA ALA A 322 -33.69 -30.47 11.09
C ALA A 322 -33.83 -31.23 9.75
N PRO A 323 -33.57 -30.58 8.59
CA PRO A 323 -33.52 -31.30 7.33
C PRO A 323 -32.35 -32.29 7.33
N PRO A 324 -32.46 -33.44 6.63
CA PRO A 324 -31.36 -34.39 6.52
C PRO A 324 -30.12 -33.72 5.91
N PRO A 325 -28.90 -34.14 6.30
CA PRO A 325 -27.66 -33.50 5.86
C PRO A 325 -27.54 -33.50 4.34
N ARG A 326 -27.42 -32.29 3.76
CA ARG A 326 -27.47 -32.07 2.30
C ARG A 326 -26.31 -32.70 1.53
N ALA A 327 -25.21 -33.04 2.22
CA ALA A 327 -23.98 -33.60 1.65
C ALA A 327 -24.11 -35.01 1.03
N VAL A 328 -25.26 -35.68 1.18
CA VAL A 328 -25.52 -37.02 0.64
C VAL A 328 -26.06 -36.98 -0.81
N ARG A 329 -26.45 -35.81 -1.33
CA ARG A 329 -27.04 -35.69 -2.68
C ARG A 329 -26.01 -35.41 -3.76
N PRO A 330 -26.10 -36.04 -4.95
CA PRO A 330 -25.18 -35.78 -6.04
C PRO A 330 -25.30 -34.32 -6.54
N PRO A 331 -24.19 -33.65 -6.91
CA PRO A 331 -24.20 -32.21 -7.22
C PRO A 331 -25.17 -31.81 -8.34
N ARG A 332 -25.31 -32.65 -9.37
CA ARG A 332 -26.29 -32.44 -10.46
C ARG A 332 -27.74 -32.38 -9.97
N GLU A 333 -28.09 -33.10 -8.91
CA GLU A 333 -29.44 -33.05 -8.33
C GLU A 333 -29.67 -31.76 -7.53
N LEU A 334 -28.63 -31.26 -6.83
CA LEU A 334 -28.69 -29.97 -6.14
C LEU A 334 -28.91 -28.82 -7.15
N VAL A 335 -28.14 -28.79 -8.24
CA VAL A 335 -28.30 -27.80 -9.31
C VAL A 335 -29.66 -27.93 -9.99
N ARG A 336 -30.12 -29.14 -10.32
CA ARG A 336 -31.46 -29.36 -10.92
C ARG A 336 -32.59 -28.86 -10.01
N ARG A 337 -32.50 -29.10 -8.70
CA ARG A 337 -33.47 -28.57 -7.72
C ARG A 337 -33.46 -27.05 -7.68
N PHE A 338 -32.28 -26.43 -7.71
CA PHE A 338 -32.15 -24.97 -7.79
C PHE A 338 -32.79 -24.42 -9.08
N TYR A 339 -32.43 -24.94 -10.25
CA TYR A 339 -33.00 -24.54 -11.54
C TYR A 339 -34.53 -24.69 -11.59
N SER A 340 -35.09 -25.71 -10.94
CA SER A 340 -36.56 -25.90 -10.86
C SER A 340 -37.30 -24.97 -9.90
N SER A 341 -36.60 -24.18 -9.07
CA SER A 341 -37.21 -23.49 -7.93
C SER A 341 -36.77 -22.04 -7.68
N ALA A 342 -35.70 -21.58 -8.32
CA ALA A 342 -35.17 -20.21 -8.27
C ALA A 342 -35.62 -19.35 -9.47
N SER A 343 -35.38 -18.03 -9.42
CA SER A 343 -35.60 -17.14 -10.58
C SER A 343 -34.60 -17.42 -11.70
N PRO A 344 -34.95 -17.13 -12.98
CA PRO A 344 -33.99 -17.21 -14.08
C PRO A 344 -32.73 -16.35 -13.85
N ARG A 345 -32.87 -15.18 -13.21
CA ARG A 345 -31.75 -14.28 -12.86
C ARG A 345 -30.86 -14.87 -11.78
N ALA A 346 -31.41 -15.48 -10.73
CA ALA A 346 -30.62 -16.19 -9.72
C ALA A 346 -29.91 -17.42 -10.31
N VAL A 347 -30.55 -18.11 -11.26
CA VAL A 347 -29.94 -19.23 -12.01
C VAL A 347 -28.73 -18.75 -12.82
N GLN A 348 -28.89 -17.69 -13.62
CA GLN A 348 -27.83 -17.13 -14.44
C GLN A 348 -26.70 -16.52 -13.58
N LEU A 349 -27.05 -15.87 -12.47
CA LEU A 349 -26.09 -15.36 -11.50
C LEU A 349 -25.24 -16.49 -10.88
N ALA A 350 -25.84 -17.61 -10.50
CA ALA A 350 -25.09 -18.77 -9.99
C ALA A 350 -24.12 -19.35 -11.02
N VAL A 351 -24.44 -19.27 -12.32
CA VAL A 351 -23.55 -19.66 -13.42
C VAL A 351 -22.37 -18.69 -13.54
N TYR A 352 -22.58 -17.37 -13.55
CA TYR A 352 -21.47 -16.40 -13.57
C TYR A 352 -20.60 -16.46 -12.31
N LEU A 353 -21.19 -16.63 -11.13
CA LEU A 353 -20.47 -16.80 -9.86
C LEU A 353 -19.62 -18.09 -9.82
N SER A 354 -19.85 -19.05 -10.71
CA SER A 354 -19.00 -20.26 -10.79
C SER A 354 -17.59 -19.98 -11.31
N ALA A 355 -17.38 -18.84 -11.99
CA ALA A 355 -16.09 -18.39 -12.53
C ALA A 355 -15.42 -17.27 -11.69
N ALA A 356 -15.91 -16.97 -10.49
CA ALA A 356 -15.37 -15.91 -9.62
C ALA A 356 -15.19 -16.36 -8.16
N PRO A 357 -14.25 -15.78 -7.39
CA PRO A 357 -14.14 -16.01 -5.95
C PRO A 357 -15.39 -15.56 -5.18
N LEU A 358 -15.91 -16.45 -4.33
CA LEU A 358 -17.18 -16.27 -3.64
C LEU A 358 -17.04 -15.47 -2.33
N THR A 359 -16.51 -14.26 -2.41
CA THR A 359 -16.65 -13.26 -1.34
C THR A 359 -17.75 -12.27 -1.69
N LEU A 360 -18.50 -11.79 -0.71
CA LEU A 360 -19.67 -10.94 -0.96
C LEU A 360 -19.38 -9.70 -1.84
N PRO A 361 -18.25 -8.97 -1.71
CA PRO A 361 -17.91 -7.87 -2.61
C PRO A 361 -17.75 -8.31 -4.07
N VAL A 362 -17.08 -9.44 -4.31
CA VAL A 362 -16.86 -9.99 -5.66
C VAL A 362 -18.18 -10.55 -6.23
N MET A 363 -19.03 -11.15 -5.40
CA MET A 363 -20.35 -11.61 -5.84
C MET A 363 -21.23 -10.43 -6.28
N ARG A 364 -21.18 -9.30 -5.55
CA ARG A 364 -21.88 -8.05 -5.90
C ARG A 364 -21.30 -7.35 -7.12
N LEU A 365 -19.98 -7.44 -7.34
CA LEU A 365 -19.32 -6.98 -8.57
C LEU A 365 -19.88 -7.76 -9.77
N VAL A 366 -19.75 -9.08 -9.76
CA VAL A 366 -20.21 -9.96 -10.85
C VAL A 366 -21.71 -9.78 -11.09
N GLN A 367 -22.50 -9.60 -10.04
CA GLN A 367 -23.91 -9.26 -10.16
C GLN A 367 -24.11 -7.97 -10.96
N ARG A 368 -23.42 -6.87 -10.61
CA ARG A 368 -23.59 -5.56 -11.25
C ARG A 368 -23.05 -5.49 -12.67
N THR A 369 -21.98 -6.21 -12.99
CA THR A 369 -21.36 -6.17 -14.33
C THR A 369 -22.00 -7.15 -15.31
N MET A 370 -22.30 -8.38 -14.88
CA MET A 370 -22.88 -9.41 -15.76
C MET A 370 -24.41 -9.38 -15.81
N LEU A 371 -25.07 -8.89 -14.76
CA LEU A 371 -26.53 -8.88 -14.62
C LEU A 371 -27.04 -7.57 -13.98
N PRO A 372 -26.84 -6.40 -14.64
CA PRO A 372 -27.19 -5.10 -14.07
C PRO A 372 -28.67 -4.95 -13.68
N ASP A 373 -29.59 -5.65 -14.35
CA ASP A 373 -31.03 -5.68 -14.04
C ASP A 373 -31.42 -6.65 -12.90
N SER A 374 -30.46 -7.33 -12.27
CA SER A 374 -30.74 -8.24 -11.15
C SER A 374 -30.85 -7.50 -9.82
N GLU A 375 -31.76 -7.97 -8.99
CA GLU A 375 -32.02 -7.38 -7.68
C GLU A 375 -31.16 -8.08 -6.60
N PRO A 376 -30.87 -7.47 -5.45
CA PRO A 376 -30.15 -8.15 -4.36
C PRO A 376 -30.87 -9.42 -3.85
N SER A 377 -32.17 -9.55 -4.15
CA SER A 377 -32.99 -10.74 -3.95
C SER A 377 -32.56 -11.95 -4.78
N ASP A 378 -32.04 -11.76 -6.00
CA ASP A 378 -31.54 -12.83 -6.85
C ASP A 378 -30.25 -13.43 -6.25
N LEU A 379 -29.34 -12.59 -5.75
CA LEU A 379 -28.14 -13.01 -5.00
C LEU A 379 -28.51 -13.71 -3.68
N ALA A 380 -29.52 -13.22 -2.96
CA ALA A 380 -30.03 -13.89 -1.76
C ALA A 380 -30.61 -15.28 -2.09
N GLU A 381 -31.29 -15.45 -3.23
CA GLU A 381 -31.80 -16.74 -3.68
C GLU A 381 -30.67 -17.75 -3.99
N VAL A 382 -29.53 -17.28 -4.52
CA VAL A 382 -28.30 -18.10 -4.65
C VAL A 382 -27.74 -18.50 -3.29
N LEU A 383 -27.61 -17.56 -2.33
CA LEU A 383 -27.09 -17.85 -0.98
C LEU A 383 -27.98 -18.84 -0.21
N LEU A 384 -29.31 -18.73 -0.36
CA LEU A 384 -30.29 -19.58 0.32
C LEU A 384 -30.57 -20.92 -0.38
N SER A 385 -30.15 -21.08 -1.64
CA SER A 385 -30.32 -22.30 -2.44
C SER A 385 -29.78 -23.57 -1.79
N GLY A 386 -28.74 -23.45 -0.96
CA GLY A 386 -27.96 -24.57 -0.46
C GLY A 386 -26.91 -25.11 -1.43
N LEU A 387 -26.67 -24.42 -2.55
CA LEU A 387 -25.51 -24.66 -3.42
C LEU A 387 -24.22 -24.18 -2.75
N LEU A 388 -24.31 -23.11 -1.97
CA LEU A 388 -23.20 -22.50 -1.23
C LEU A 388 -23.18 -22.91 0.24
N ARG A 389 -21.97 -23.02 0.80
CA ARG A 389 -21.69 -23.14 2.24
C ARG A 389 -20.77 -21.99 2.67
N ARG A 390 -20.82 -21.57 3.93
CA ARG A 390 -19.80 -20.66 4.50
C ARG A 390 -18.54 -21.48 4.79
N GLY A 391 -17.36 -20.96 4.45
CA GLY A 391 -16.07 -21.58 4.77
C GLY A 391 -15.81 -21.63 6.27
N GLN A 392 -14.88 -22.48 6.70
CA GLN A 392 -14.52 -22.64 8.12
C GLN A 392 -13.46 -21.62 8.61
N ALA A 393 -12.78 -20.92 7.70
CA ALA A 393 -11.72 -19.97 8.03
C ALA A 393 -12.27 -18.61 8.53
N PRO A 394 -11.49 -17.84 9.31
CA PRO A 394 -11.85 -16.48 9.72
C PRO A 394 -11.96 -15.52 8.52
N GLY A 395 -13.17 -15.37 7.98
CA GLY A 395 -13.48 -14.50 6.84
C GLY A 395 -14.93 -14.70 6.37
N GLU A 396 -15.50 -13.71 5.70
CA GLU A 396 -16.88 -13.79 5.15
C GLU A 396 -16.90 -14.52 3.80
N TRP A 397 -16.43 -15.75 3.80
CA TRP A 397 -16.13 -16.52 2.60
C TRP A 397 -17.17 -17.61 2.36
N TYR A 398 -17.61 -17.74 1.11
CA TYR A 398 -18.46 -18.81 0.67
C TYR A 398 -17.68 -19.80 -0.20
N GLU A 399 -18.17 -21.02 -0.25
CA GLU A 399 -17.65 -22.10 -1.10
C GLU A 399 -18.85 -22.79 -1.75
N PHE A 400 -18.69 -23.26 -2.99
CA PHE A 400 -19.65 -24.22 -3.53
C PHE A 400 -19.58 -25.54 -2.74
N THR A 401 -20.74 -26.17 -2.56
CA THR A 401 -20.80 -27.58 -2.14
C THR A 401 -19.99 -28.43 -3.14
N PRO A 402 -19.17 -29.39 -2.70
CA PRO A 402 -18.25 -30.11 -3.58
C PRO A 402 -18.91 -30.62 -4.88
N GLY A 403 -18.28 -30.35 -6.02
CA GLY A 403 -18.76 -30.71 -7.36
C GLY A 403 -19.93 -29.89 -7.91
N VAL A 404 -20.51 -28.93 -7.15
CA VAL A 404 -21.55 -28.03 -7.68
C VAL A 404 -20.97 -26.99 -8.65
N GLN A 405 -19.77 -26.47 -8.36
CA GLN A 405 -19.11 -25.48 -9.21
C GLN A 405 -18.89 -26.01 -10.63
N ASP A 406 -18.42 -27.26 -10.78
CA ASP A 406 -18.14 -27.87 -12.08
C ASP A 406 -19.41 -28.07 -12.93
N VAL A 407 -20.55 -28.31 -12.27
CA VAL A 407 -21.87 -28.41 -12.92
C VAL A 407 -22.38 -27.02 -13.36
N LEU A 408 -22.10 -25.96 -12.60
CA LEU A 408 -22.49 -24.58 -12.93
C LEU A 408 -21.53 -23.91 -13.94
N LEU A 409 -20.26 -24.32 -13.99
CA LEU A 409 -19.31 -23.95 -15.04
C LEU A 409 -19.65 -24.60 -16.38
N GLY A 410 -20.39 -25.71 -16.39
CA GLY A 410 -20.73 -26.47 -17.61
C GLY A 410 -21.51 -25.65 -18.67
N PRO A 411 -22.57 -24.91 -18.29
CA PRO A 411 -23.34 -24.05 -19.21
C PRO A 411 -22.71 -22.71 -19.58
N LEU A 412 -21.63 -22.29 -18.91
CA LEU A 412 -21.01 -20.97 -19.13
C LEU A 412 -20.25 -20.97 -20.47
N GLY A 413 -20.37 -19.90 -21.26
CA GLY A 413 -19.56 -19.72 -22.47
C GLY A 413 -18.10 -19.38 -22.17
N ARG A 414 -17.17 -19.71 -23.09
CA ARG A 414 -15.76 -19.29 -23.01
C ARG A 414 -15.64 -17.76 -22.92
N ASP A 415 -16.39 -17.05 -23.75
CA ASP A 415 -16.35 -15.59 -23.85
C ASP A 415 -17.01 -14.94 -22.61
N GLU A 416 -18.10 -15.53 -22.11
CA GLU A 416 -18.72 -15.11 -20.84
C GLU A 416 -17.78 -15.32 -19.64
N ALA A 417 -17.05 -16.43 -19.61
CA ALA A 417 -16.07 -16.70 -18.56
C ALA A 417 -14.89 -15.71 -18.62
N ALA A 418 -14.41 -15.38 -19.81
CA ALA A 418 -13.42 -14.32 -20.01
C ALA A 418 -13.96 -12.95 -19.56
N LEU A 419 -15.23 -12.62 -19.85
CA LEU A 419 -15.84 -11.36 -19.41
C LEU A 419 -15.96 -11.26 -17.87
N VAL A 420 -16.35 -12.34 -17.19
CA VAL A 420 -16.34 -12.42 -15.71
C VAL A 420 -14.94 -12.16 -15.18
N LEU A 421 -13.93 -12.85 -15.73
CA LEU A 421 -12.54 -12.70 -15.30
C LEU A 421 -11.97 -11.29 -15.60
N LYS A 422 -12.40 -10.63 -16.68
CA LYS A 422 -12.04 -9.25 -16.99
C LYS A 422 -12.55 -8.27 -15.93
N HIS A 423 -13.81 -8.39 -15.50
CA HIS A 423 -14.32 -7.56 -14.42
C HIS A 423 -13.68 -7.89 -13.07
N CYS A 424 -13.34 -9.15 -12.81
CA CYS A 424 -12.52 -9.53 -11.65
C CYS A 424 -11.11 -8.91 -11.71
N SER A 425 -10.51 -8.81 -12.90
CA SER A 425 -9.20 -8.18 -13.13
C SER A 425 -9.23 -6.68 -12.81
N GLU A 426 -10.25 -5.97 -13.32
CA GLU A 426 -10.51 -4.55 -13.03
C GLU A 426 -10.69 -4.32 -11.52
N TYR A 427 -11.44 -5.20 -10.85
CA TYR A 427 -11.64 -5.15 -9.40
C TYR A 427 -10.33 -5.37 -8.61
N VAL A 428 -9.49 -6.32 -9.01
CA VAL A 428 -8.19 -6.58 -8.35
C VAL A 428 -7.30 -5.34 -8.45
N LEU A 429 -7.16 -4.74 -9.64
CA LEU A 429 -6.40 -3.51 -9.84
C LEU A 429 -6.92 -2.34 -8.99
N ALA A 430 -8.25 -2.18 -8.90
CA ALA A 430 -8.86 -1.09 -8.14
C ALA A 430 -8.72 -1.24 -6.61
N HIS A 431 -8.69 -2.46 -6.08
CA HIS A 431 -8.69 -2.71 -4.62
C HIS A 431 -7.31 -3.05 -4.04
N PHE A 432 -6.42 -3.66 -4.83
CA PHE A 432 -5.09 -4.08 -4.41
C PHE A 432 -3.96 -3.27 -5.08
N GLY A 433 -4.30 -2.39 -6.01
CA GLY A 433 -3.34 -1.61 -6.78
C GLY A 433 -2.58 -2.45 -7.81
N ARG A 434 -1.48 -1.89 -8.31
CA ARG A 434 -0.66 -2.50 -9.37
C ARG A 434 0.37 -3.53 -8.85
N GLY A 435 0.65 -3.56 -7.55
CA GLY A 435 1.66 -4.42 -6.93
C GLY A 435 1.18 -5.79 -6.43
N VAL A 436 0.12 -6.35 -7.04
CA VAL A 436 -0.42 -7.68 -6.71
C VAL A 436 -0.74 -8.43 -8.00
N ARG A 437 -0.26 -9.67 -8.13
CA ARG A 437 -0.46 -10.52 -9.32
C ARG A 437 -1.94 -10.63 -9.69
N ASN A 438 -2.28 -10.12 -10.87
CA ASN A 438 -3.64 -10.10 -11.40
C ASN A 438 -3.94 -11.38 -12.19
N PHE A 439 -4.06 -12.51 -11.47
CA PHE A 439 -4.36 -13.81 -12.08
C PHE A 439 -5.59 -13.83 -13.02
N PRO A 440 -6.69 -13.08 -12.76
CA PRO A 440 -7.77 -12.96 -13.72
C PRO A 440 -7.34 -12.35 -15.06
N ALA A 441 -6.42 -11.37 -15.10
CA ALA A 441 -5.89 -10.82 -16.35
C ALA A 441 -5.16 -11.88 -17.19
N LEU A 442 -4.29 -12.67 -16.55
CA LEU A 442 -3.56 -13.76 -17.18
C LEU A 442 -4.53 -14.82 -17.75
N ALA A 443 -5.59 -15.15 -17.00
CA ALA A 443 -6.62 -16.06 -17.46
C ALA A 443 -7.47 -15.50 -18.62
N VAL A 444 -7.78 -14.20 -18.63
CA VAL A 444 -8.42 -13.54 -19.79
C VAL A 444 -7.55 -13.65 -21.02
N SER A 445 -6.25 -13.33 -20.93
CA SER A 445 -5.33 -13.41 -22.06
C SER A 445 -5.21 -14.83 -22.62
N GLN A 446 -5.08 -15.83 -21.75
CA GLN A 446 -5.09 -17.23 -22.19
C GLN A 446 -6.41 -17.59 -22.87
N LEU A 447 -7.56 -17.20 -22.30
CA LEU A 447 -8.89 -17.49 -22.85
C LEU A 447 -9.24 -16.72 -24.13
N THR A 448 -8.70 -15.54 -24.38
CA THR A 448 -9.01 -14.71 -25.56
C THR A 448 -7.95 -14.77 -26.65
N GLY A 449 -6.70 -15.09 -26.29
CA GLY A 449 -5.53 -14.97 -27.17
C GLY A 449 -5.02 -13.53 -27.31
N GLU A 450 -5.64 -12.55 -26.64
CA GLU A 450 -5.14 -11.17 -26.61
C GLU A 450 -3.94 -11.07 -25.66
N PRO A 451 -2.83 -10.43 -26.04
CA PRO A 451 -1.71 -10.22 -25.12
C PRO A 451 -2.14 -9.29 -23.97
N VAL A 452 -1.79 -9.66 -22.72
CA VAL A 452 -1.88 -8.71 -21.61
C VAL A 452 -0.92 -7.56 -21.92
N VAL A 453 -1.39 -6.32 -21.79
CA VAL A 453 -0.49 -5.17 -21.64
C VAL A 453 0.05 -5.24 -20.21
N GLU A 454 1.15 -5.97 -20.03
CA GLU A 454 1.87 -6.04 -18.76
C GLU A 454 2.55 -4.69 -18.50
N GLU A 455 1.91 -3.84 -17.70
CA GLU A 455 2.61 -2.72 -17.06
C GLU A 455 3.34 -3.27 -15.83
N ASP A 456 4.67 -3.34 -15.90
CA ASP A 456 5.58 -3.81 -14.84
C ASP A 456 5.21 -3.21 -13.47
N GLY A 457 4.74 -4.06 -12.55
CA GLY A 457 4.42 -3.69 -11.17
C GLY A 457 5.02 -4.68 -10.18
N ASP A 458 5.62 -4.16 -9.10
CA ASP A 458 6.36 -4.97 -8.10
C ASP A 458 5.54 -6.16 -7.57
N GLU A 459 6.07 -7.36 -7.77
CA GLU A 459 5.41 -8.61 -7.40
C GLU A 459 5.51 -8.89 -5.89
N ARG A 460 4.55 -8.41 -5.09
CA ARG A 460 4.38 -8.94 -3.74
C ARG A 460 3.64 -10.28 -3.77
N ALA A 461 4.27 -11.31 -3.18
CA ALA A 461 3.61 -12.58 -2.91
C ALA A 461 2.34 -12.34 -2.05
N PRO A 462 1.20 -12.97 -2.37
CA PRO A 462 -0.06 -12.66 -1.70
C PRO A 462 -0.09 -13.22 -0.26
N ALA A 463 0.31 -12.42 0.71
CA ALA A 463 0.10 -12.69 2.13
C ALA A 463 -1.39 -12.61 2.53
N ALA A 464 -2.22 -11.96 1.71
CA ALA A 464 -3.66 -11.89 1.88
C ALA A 464 -4.36 -13.10 1.23
N PRO A 465 -5.34 -13.74 1.88
CA PRO A 465 -6.04 -14.89 1.29
C PRO A 465 -6.80 -14.59 -0.01
N LEU A 466 -7.38 -13.38 -0.19
CA LEU A 466 -8.29 -13.11 -1.32
C LEU A 466 -7.61 -13.18 -2.71
N PRO A 467 -6.40 -12.62 -2.93
CA PRO A 467 -5.64 -12.86 -4.17
C PRO A 467 -5.35 -14.33 -4.50
N LEU A 468 -5.13 -15.21 -3.51
CA LEU A 468 -5.00 -16.65 -3.78
C LEU A 468 -6.31 -17.26 -4.31
N ALA A 469 -7.45 -16.86 -3.76
CA ALA A 469 -8.75 -17.32 -4.27
C ALA A 469 -8.99 -16.89 -5.73
N PHE A 470 -8.52 -15.69 -6.12
CA PHE A 470 -8.51 -15.28 -7.53
C PHE A 470 -7.61 -16.18 -8.39
N ALA A 471 -6.42 -16.58 -7.90
CA ALA A 471 -5.52 -17.50 -8.60
C ALA A 471 -6.15 -18.88 -8.83
N GLU A 472 -6.69 -19.50 -7.77
CA GLU A 472 -7.30 -20.83 -7.82
C GLU A 472 -8.50 -20.90 -8.78
N VAL A 473 -9.39 -19.90 -8.71
CA VAL A 473 -10.58 -19.85 -9.56
C VAL A 473 -10.17 -19.58 -11.02
N SER A 474 -9.27 -18.62 -11.26
CA SER A 474 -8.78 -18.32 -12.62
C SER A 474 -8.13 -19.55 -13.27
N ALA A 475 -7.27 -20.26 -12.54
CA ALA A 475 -6.64 -21.50 -13.02
C ALA A 475 -7.66 -22.62 -13.30
N ARG A 476 -8.72 -22.75 -12.48
CA ARG A 476 -9.80 -23.73 -12.70
C ARG A 476 -10.62 -23.41 -13.95
N VAL A 477 -10.92 -22.13 -14.18
CA VAL A 477 -11.64 -21.66 -15.38
C VAL A 477 -10.80 -21.88 -16.64
N VAL A 478 -9.50 -21.53 -16.63
CA VAL A 478 -8.58 -21.81 -17.75
C VAL A 478 -8.55 -23.29 -18.08
N ARG A 479 -8.28 -24.17 -17.10
CA ARG A 479 -8.20 -25.64 -17.31
C ARG A 479 -9.46 -26.25 -17.93
N ARG A 480 -10.62 -25.60 -17.79
CA ARG A 480 -11.91 -26.08 -18.33
C ARG A 480 -12.08 -25.81 -19.83
N TYR A 481 -11.53 -24.72 -20.35
CA TYR A 481 -11.62 -24.32 -21.76
C TYR A 481 -10.32 -24.53 -22.56
N LEU A 482 -9.19 -24.53 -21.87
CA LEU A 482 -7.86 -24.79 -22.38
C LEU A 482 -7.27 -25.97 -21.61
N PRO A 483 -7.61 -27.22 -21.99
CA PRO A 483 -6.92 -28.38 -21.48
C PRO A 483 -5.47 -28.31 -21.96
N GLY A 484 -4.55 -27.94 -21.06
CA GLY A 484 -3.12 -28.02 -21.34
C GLY A 484 -2.68 -29.47 -21.61
N PRO A 485 -1.46 -29.69 -22.11
CA PRO A 485 -0.89 -31.04 -22.18
C PRO A 485 -0.98 -31.67 -20.79
N ALA A 486 -1.47 -32.91 -20.73
CA ALA A 486 -1.85 -33.55 -19.48
C ALA A 486 -0.69 -33.50 -18.46
N ALA A 487 -1.00 -33.06 -17.24
CA ALA A 487 -0.07 -33.20 -16.13
C ALA A 487 0.29 -34.70 -15.99
N PRO A 488 1.56 -35.05 -15.68
CA PRO A 488 1.99 -36.44 -15.60
C PRO A 488 1.30 -37.14 -14.42
N GLY A 489 0.15 -37.75 -14.70
CA GLY A 489 -0.72 -38.42 -13.75
C GLY A 489 -1.65 -39.38 -14.48
N THR A 490 -1.43 -40.67 -14.26
CA THR A 490 -2.28 -41.79 -14.74
C THR A 490 -2.59 -41.81 -16.24
N ALA A 491 -1.56 -42.09 -17.04
CA ALA A 491 -1.70 -42.85 -18.29
C ALA A 491 -0.93 -44.17 -18.14
N ASP A 492 -1.39 -45.22 -18.79
CA ASP A 492 -0.89 -46.59 -18.59
C ASP A 492 0.61 -46.77 -18.90
N ARG A 493 1.24 -47.68 -18.16
CA ARG A 493 2.66 -48.03 -18.36
C ARG A 493 2.84 -48.87 -19.64
N GLU A 494 3.34 -48.25 -20.70
CA GLU A 494 4.29 -48.94 -21.58
C GLU A 494 5.71 -48.80 -21.00
N PRO A 495 6.51 -49.88 -20.98
CA PRO A 495 7.87 -49.84 -20.43
C PRO A 495 8.84 -49.17 -21.41
N ALA A 496 9.23 -47.93 -21.10
CA ALA A 496 10.33 -47.26 -21.79
C ALA A 496 11.68 -47.96 -21.54
N ALA A 497 12.57 -47.89 -22.54
CA ALA A 497 13.93 -48.44 -22.52
C ALA A 497 14.76 -47.97 -21.31
N PRO A 498 15.80 -48.73 -20.89
CA PRO A 498 16.64 -48.37 -19.75
C PRO A 498 17.23 -46.96 -19.88
N PRO A 499 17.34 -46.20 -18.77
CA PRO A 499 17.81 -44.81 -18.82
C PRO A 499 19.27 -44.74 -19.32
N PRO A 500 19.61 -43.77 -20.18
CA PRO A 500 20.99 -43.57 -20.59
C PRO A 500 21.84 -43.08 -19.40
N GLY A 501 23.08 -43.59 -19.29
CA GLY A 501 24.00 -43.26 -18.20
C GLY A 501 24.36 -41.78 -18.10
N ARG A 502 24.73 -41.32 -16.90
CA ARG A 502 24.94 -39.89 -16.58
C ARG A 502 25.93 -39.21 -17.53
N GLY A 503 27.05 -39.86 -17.86
CA GLY A 503 28.01 -39.35 -18.85
C GLY A 503 27.44 -39.11 -20.27
N TRP A 504 26.44 -39.87 -20.73
CA TRP A 504 25.75 -39.58 -22.01
C TRP A 504 24.87 -38.34 -21.89
N ALA A 505 24.17 -38.19 -20.75
CA ALA A 505 23.28 -37.06 -20.50
C ALA A 505 24.05 -35.74 -20.43
N VAL A 506 25.21 -35.72 -19.77
CA VAL A 506 26.11 -34.55 -19.73
C VAL A 506 26.59 -34.14 -21.12
N ARG A 507 27.09 -35.08 -21.94
CA ARG A 507 27.52 -34.78 -23.32
C ARG A 507 26.37 -34.25 -24.16
N THR A 508 25.21 -34.92 -24.11
CA THR A 508 24.01 -34.51 -24.84
C THR A 508 23.54 -33.11 -24.45
N ALA A 509 23.58 -32.76 -23.16
CA ALA A 509 23.27 -31.41 -22.69
C ALA A 509 24.26 -30.37 -23.23
N ARG A 510 25.58 -30.63 -23.13
CA ARG A 510 26.63 -29.75 -23.69
C ARG A 510 26.45 -29.54 -25.20
N ASP A 511 26.15 -30.59 -25.96
CA ASP A 511 25.91 -30.51 -27.40
C ASP A 511 24.66 -29.69 -27.75
N ARG A 512 23.57 -29.82 -26.99
CA ARG A 512 22.33 -29.03 -27.15
C ARG A 512 22.57 -27.54 -26.88
N ILE A 513 23.33 -27.23 -25.84
CA ILE A 513 23.74 -25.85 -25.50
C ILE A 513 24.63 -25.27 -26.60
N ALA A 514 25.64 -26.02 -27.07
CA ALA A 514 26.54 -25.59 -28.14
C ALA A 514 25.85 -25.48 -29.51
N ALA A 515 24.79 -26.24 -29.77
CA ALA A 515 23.94 -26.06 -30.95
C ALA A 515 23.10 -24.78 -30.85
N GLN A 516 22.50 -24.51 -29.68
CA GLN A 516 21.71 -23.31 -29.41
C GLN A 516 22.55 -22.02 -29.50
N ASP A 517 23.74 -22.01 -28.90
CA ASP A 517 24.63 -20.83 -28.89
C ASP A 517 25.13 -20.47 -30.32
N ARG A 518 25.00 -21.38 -31.29
CA ARG A 518 25.25 -21.15 -32.73
C ARG A 518 24.02 -20.67 -33.53
N GLN A 519 22.79 -20.88 -33.04
CA GLN A 519 21.56 -20.69 -33.84
C GLN A 519 20.84 -19.35 -33.64
N GLY A 520 20.95 -18.70 -32.46
CA GLY A 520 20.57 -17.31 -32.21
C GLY A 520 19.19 -16.82 -32.70
N GLY A 521 18.16 -16.92 -31.85
CA GLY A 521 16.81 -16.36 -32.09
C GLY A 521 15.76 -16.94 -31.13
N ASP A 522 14.48 -16.59 -31.29
CA ASP A 522 13.40 -16.94 -30.34
C ASP A 522 13.14 -18.46 -30.15
N GLY A 523 13.73 -19.32 -30.99
CA GLY A 523 13.78 -20.77 -30.74
C GLY A 523 14.75 -21.21 -29.63
N ALA A 524 15.56 -20.29 -29.09
CA ALA A 524 16.73 -20.59 -28.26
C ALA A 524 16.44 -21.02 -26.81
N GLU A 525 15.19 -21.12 -26.36
CA GLU A 525 14.88 -21.68 -25.04
C GLU A 525 14.73 -23.21 -25.06
N ARG A 526 14.31 -23.75 -26.21
CA ARG A 526 14.08 -25.19 -26.38
C ARG A 526 15.31 -26.04 -26.08
N GLY A 527 16.49 -25.58 -26.47
CA GLY A 527 17.76 -26.27 -26.18
C GLY A 527 18.09 -26.37 -24.69
N LEU A 528 17.82 -25.31 -23.92
CA LEU A 528 17.97 -25.31 -22.47
C LEU A 528 16.96 -26.26 -21.80
N TYR A 529 15.68 -26.21 -22.19
CA TYR A 529 14.66 -27.12 -21.67
C TYR A 529 14.95 -28.60 -21.97
N GLU A 530 15.40 -28.91 -23.19
CA GLU A 530 15.81 -30.26 -23.58
C GLU A 530 17.03 -30.73 -22.78
N ALA A 531 18.03 -29.85 -22.54
CA ALA A 531 19.18 -30.14 -21.68
C ALA A 531 18.76 -30.41 -20.22
N VAL A 532 17.91 -29.57 -19.63
CA VAL A 532 17.34 -29.79 -18.27
C VAL A 532 16.57 -31.10 -18.20
N ALA A 533 15.73 -31.41 -19.19
CA ALA A 533 14.94 -32.65 -19.21
C ALA A 533 15.79 -33.93 -19.34
N VAL A 534 17.01 -33.83 -19.89
CA VAL A 534 17.99 -34.93 -19.94
C VAL A 534 18.78 -35.02 -18.64
N LEU A 535 19.25 -33.89 -18.10
CA LEU A 535 20.03 -33.83 -16.86
C LEU A 535 19.21 -34.20 -15.62
N ARG A 536 17.96 -33.75 -15.48
CA ARG A 536 17.05 -34.17 -14.40
C ARG A 536 16.90 -35.69 -14.31
N ARG A 537 16.79 -36.37 -15.45
CA ARG A 537 16.69 -37.84 -15.53
C ARG A 537 18.00 -38.54 -15.13
N ALA A 538 19.14 -37.93 -15.43
CA ALA A 538 20.46 -38.44 -15.05
C ALA A 538 20.74 -38.27 -13.54
N VAL A 539 20.42 -37.10 -12.96
CA VAL A 539 20.58 -36.83 -11.52
C VAL A 539 19.67 -37.73 -10.68
N ALA A 540 18.47 -38.05 -11.17
CA ALA A 540 17.55 -38.99 -10.51
C ALA A 540 18.02 -40.47 -10.53
N ALA A 541 18.99 -40.82 -11.38
CA ALA A 541 19.60 -42.15 -11.38
C ALA A 541 20.82 -42.18 -10.43
N PRO A 542 21.08 -43.30 -9.71
CA PRO A 542 22.28 -43.42 -8.88
C PRO A 542 23.55 -43.32 -9.74
N ALA A 543 24.61 -42.74 -9.17
CA ALA A 543 25.90 -42.62 -9.86
C ALA A 543 26.56 -44.00 -10.05
N GLY A 544 27.08 -44.25 -11.25
CA GLY A 544 27.95 -45.40 -11.53
C GLY A 544 29.39 -45.18 -11.05
N PRO A 545 30.21 -46.24 -10.99
CA PRO A 545 31.62 -46.13 -10.58
C PRO A 545 32.48 -45.31 -11.56
N ASP A 546 32.07 -45.21 -12.82
CA ASP A 546 32.77 -44.45 -13.88
C ASP A 546 32.27 -43.00 -14.04
N ASP A 547 31.24 -42.59 -13.28
CA ASP A 547 30.68 -41.23 -13.38
C ASP A 547 31.49 -40.25 -12.51
N ALA A 548 31.89 -39.10 -13.08
CA ALA A 548 32.61 -38.08 -12.34
C ALA A 548 31.75 -37.49 -11.18
N PRO A 549 32.32 -37.34 -9.96
CA PRO A 549 31.53 -37.04 -8.76
C PRO A 549 30.88 -35.65 -8.84
N GLY A 550 29.56 -35.64 -9.02
CA GLY A 550 28.75 -34.42 -9.08
C GLY A 550 28.79 -33.67 -10.43
N GLU A 551 29.29 -34.27 -11.52
CA GLU A 551 29.36 -33.58 -12.82
C GLU A 551 27.96 -33.31 -13.40
N ALA A 552 27.04 -34.30 -13.36
CA ALA A 552 25.68 -34.16 -13.85
C ALA A 552 24.86 -33.13 -13.04
N GLU A 553 25.07 -33.12 -11.72
CA GLU A 553 24.49 -32.16 -10.78
C GLU A 553 24.99 -30.73 -11.04
N CYS A 554 26.30 -30.54 -11.25
CA CYS A 554 26.89 -29.25 -11.61
C CYS A 554 26.38 -28.74 -12.96
N GLU A 555 26.29 -29.59 -13.98
CA GLU A 555 25.74 -29.22 -15.29
C GLU A 555 24.26 -28.86 -15.19
N LEU A 556 23.45 -29.60 -14.41
CA LEU A 556 22.05 -29.26 -14.16
C LEU A 556 21.91 -27.86 -13.55
N ALA A 557 22.64 -27.56 -12.47
CA ALA A 557 22.61 -26.25 -11.84
C ALA A 557 23.13 -25.13 -12.77
N GLY A 558 24.15 -25.43 -13.59
CA GLY A 558 24.67 -24.52 -14.60
C GLY A 558 23.65 -24.15 -15.69
N VAL A 559 22.85 -25.11 -16.16
CA VAL A 559 21.79 -24.88 -17.15
C VAL A 559 20.59 -24.15 -16.52
N LEU A 560 20.19 -24.52 -15.29
CA LEU A 560 19.13 -23.83 -14.56
C LEU A 560 19.47 -22.34 -14.30
N LEU A 561 20.73 -22.03 -13.97
CA LEU A 561 21.22 -20.65 -13.88
C LEU A 561 21.17 -19.88 -15.21
N ARG A 562 21.34 -20.55 -16.36
CA ARG A 562 21.17 -19.94 -17.69
C ARG A 562 19.69 -19.67 -18.02
N LEU A 563 18.77 -20.54 -17.59
CA LEU A 563 17.33 -20.33 -17.70
C LEU A 563 16.86 -19.17 -16.79
N TRP A 564 17.30 -19.16 -15.53
CA TRP A 564 17.04 -18.06 -14.58
C TRP A 564 17.40 -16.70 -15.17
N ALA A 565 18.57 -16.58 -15.80
CA ALA A 565 19.03 -15.33 -16.40
C ALA A 565 18.10 -14.76 -17.50
N ARG A 566 17.23 -15.59 -18.09
CA ARG A 566 16.21 -15.20 -19.08
C ARG A 566 14.83 -15.02 -18.45
N GLN A 567 14.38 -16.00 -17.67
CA GLN A 567 12.99 -16.14 -17.24
C GLN A 567 12.69 -15.54 -15.86
N ARG A 568 13.73 -15.35 -15.02
CA ARG A 568 13.62 -14.85 -13.64
C ARG A 568 12.62 -15.61 -12.76
N ASP A 569 12.43 -16.91 -13.04
CA ASP A 569 11.63 -17.83 -12.23
C ASP A 569 12.44 -18.34 -11.00
N PRO A 570 12.01 -18.03 -9.76
CA PRO A 570 12.72 -18.44 -8.54
C PRO A 570 12.75 -19.97 -8.32
N GLU A 571 11.84 -20.75 -8.91
CA GLU A 571 11.86 -22.22 -8.77
C GLU A 571 13.13 -22.81 -9.40
N LEU A 572 13.63 -22.21 -10.48
CA LEU A 572 14.89 -22.60 -11.13
C LEU A 572 16.11 -22.43 -10.21
N LEU A 573 16.12 -21.38 -9.37
CA LEU A 573 17.19 -21.17 -8.38
C LEU A 573 17.07 -22.16 -7.21
N ALA A 574 15.85 -22.47 -6.76
CA ALA A 574 15.63 -23.46 -5.71
C ALA A 574 16.07 -24.87 -6.15
N GLU A 575 15.75 -25.26 -7.39
CA GLU A 575 16.21 -26.53 -7.97
C GLU A 575 17.74 -26.54 -8.20
N ALA A 576 18.31 -25.43 -8.68
CA ALA A 576 19.76 -25.33 -8.89
C ALA A 576 20.54 -25.47 -7.57
N GLU A 577 20.08 -24.87 -6.47
CA GLU A 577 20.69 -25.07 -5.15
C GLU A 577 20.55 -26.52 -4.69
N GLN A 578 19.35 -27.11 -4.86
CA GLN A 578 19.09 -28.48 -4.42
C GLN A 578 19.96 -29.50 -5.19
N ALA A 579 20.22 -29.27 -6.48
CA ALA A 579 21.07 -30.13 -7.30
C ALA A 579 22.52 -30.19 -6.81
N VAL A 580 23.10 -29.06 -6.37
CA VAL A 580 24.49 -29.02 -5.83
C VAL A 580 24.54 -29.16 -4.30
N SER A 581 23.40 -29.33 -3.63
CA SER A 581 23.32 -29.44 -2.18
C SER A 581 24.05 -30.70 -1.68
N GLY A 582 24.97 -30.52 -0.73
CA GLY A 582 25.78 -31.60 -0.17
C GLY A 582 27.08 -31.91 -0.94
N LEU A 583 27.22 -31.48 -2.20
CA LEU A 583 28.47 -31.59 -2.95
C LEU A 583 29.55 -30.64 -2.39
N ARG A 584 30.81 -31.08 -2.40
CA ARG A 584 31.94 -30.34 -1.79
C ARG A 584 33.06 -29.97 -2.76
N THR A 585 32.95 -30.36 -4.03
CA THR A 585 33.89 -30.03 -5.11
C THR A 585 33.92 -28.53 -5.41
N ALA A 586 35.03 -28.01 -5.93
CA ALA A 586 35.18 -26.58 -6.22
C ALA A 586 34.11 -26.04 -7.20
N PRO A 587 33.77 -26.73 -8.32
CA PRO A 587 32.72 -26.28 -9.23
C PRO A 587 31.33 -26.25 -8.58
N ALA A 588 31.00 -27.23 -7.72
CA ALA A 588 29.72 -27.27 -7.02
C ALA A 588 29.58 -26.10 -6.03
N ARG A 589 30.64 -25.75 -5.29
CA ARG A 589 30.66 -24.58 -4.40
C ARG A 589 30.56 -23.27 -5.19
N ALA A 590 31.27 -23.13 -6.31
CA ALA A 590 31.17 -21.96 -7.18
C ALA A 590 29.75 -21.76 -7.73
N LEU A 591 29.10 -22.84 -8.19
CA LEU A 591 27.70 -22.82 -8.63
C LEU A 591 26.75 -22.50 -7.48
N ARG A 592 26.93 -23.11 -6.30
CA ARG A 592 26.12 -22.81 -5.11
C ARG A 592 26.25 -21.35 -4.69
N GLY A 593 27.47 -20.82 -4.64
CA GLY A 593 27.71 -19.40 -4.37
C GLY A 593 27.01 -18.50 -5.38
N ARG A 594 27.01 -18.87 -6.67
CA ARG A 594 26.28 -18.13 -7.71
C ARG A 594 24.76 -18.20 -7.55
N VAL A 595 24.19 -19.36 -7.19
CA VAL A 595 22.75 -19.47 -6.88
C VAL A 595 22.40 -18.59 -5.67
N LEU A 596 23.18 -18.65 -4.59
CA LEU A 596 22.97 -17.82 -3.39
C LEU A 596 23.07 -16.31 -3.70
N TYR A 597 24.02 -15.91 -4.55
CA TYR A 597 24.18 -14.52 -5.01
C TYR A 597 22.97 -14.05 -5.84
N GLU A 598 22.54 -14.82 -6.84
CA GLU A 598 21.36 -14.50 -7.66
C GLU A 598 20.06 -14.50 -6.82
N ARG A 599 19.92 -15.42 -5.86
CA ARG A 599 18.81 -15.41 -4.88
C ARG A 599 18.83 -14.17 -4.00
N ALA A 600 20.01 -13.69 -3.59
CA ALA A 600 20.13 -12.47 -2.79
C ALA A 600 19.76 -11.20 -3.56
N LEU A 601 19.90 -11.18 -4.89
CA LEU A 601 19.58 -10.05 -5.77
C LEU A 601 18.22 -10.19 -6.49
N ALA A 602 17.44 -11.23 -6.20
CA ALA A 602 16.17 -11.47 -6.86
C ALA A 602 15.13 -10.39 -6.48
N ARG A 603 14.57 -9.68 -7.48
CA ARG A 603 13.66 -8.53 -7.32
C ARG A 603 12.40 -8.76 -6.47
N GLN A 604 12.05 -10.01 -6.16
CA GLN A 604 10.92 -10.35 -5.29
C GLN A 604 11.21 -10.10 -3.80
N ALA A 605 12.46 -9.87 -3.41
CA ALA A 605 12.82 -9.37 -2.09
C ALA A 605 12.79 -7.83 -2.07
N GLU A 606 12.08 -7.23 -1.12
CA GLU A 606 12.01 -5.76 -0.98
C GLU A 606 13.39 -5.11 -0.72
N GLN A 607 14.36 -5.89 -0.26
CA GLN A 607 15.77 -5.52 -0.11
C GLN A 607 16.67 -6.76 -0.35
N PRO A 608 17.89 -6.60 -0.89
CA PRO A 608 18.80 -7.72 -1.08
C PRO A 608 19.21 -8.39 0.25
N ASP A 609 19.21 -9.73 0.29
CA ASP A 609 19.49 -10.46 1.55
C ASP A 609 21.00 -10.55 1.85
N ALA A 610 21.46 -9.69 2.77
CA ALA A 610 22.82 -9.67 3.27
C ALA A 610 23.29 -10.97 3.96
N ARG A 611 22.39 -11.89 4.34
CA ARG A 611 22.75 -13.24 4.82
C ARG A 611 23.07 -14.18 3.66
N LEU A 612 22.31 -14.09 2.57
CA LEU A 612 22.55 -14.87 1.35
C LEU A 612 23.83 -14.39 0.63
N LEU A 613 24.08 -13.08 0.54
CA LEU A 613 25.37 -12.58 0.02
C LEU A 613 26.56 -13.06 0.86
N ALA A 614 26.45 -13.06 2.20
CA ALA A 614 27.49 -13.59 3.07
C ALA A 614 27.64 -15.12 2.96
N ALA A 615 26.59 -15.85 2.60
CA ALA A 615 26.70 -17.28 2.29
C ALA A 615 27.35 -17.52 0.93
N ALA A 616 27.03 -16.71 -0.09
CA ALA A 616 27.65 -16.74 -1.40
C ALA A 616 29.16 -16.45 -1.33
N GLU A 617 29.55 -15.40 -0.60
CA GLU A 617 30.94 -15.03 -0.33
C GLU A 617 31.75 -16.22 0.22
N ARG A 618 31.25 -16.91 1.25
CA ARG A 618 31.92 -18.08 1.84
C ARG A 618 32.06 -19.25 0.88
N GLU A 619 31.06 -19.52 0.03
CA GLU A 619 31.15 -20.60 -0.96
C GLU A 619 32.15 -20.25 -2.08
N PHE A 620 32.20 -18.99 -2.53
CA PHE A 620 33.23 -18.52 -3.49
C PHE A 620 34.65 -18.57 -2.90
N ALA A 621 34.83 -18.10 -1.65
CA ALA A 621 36.10 -18.15 -0.94
C ALA A 621 36.60 -19.60 -0.82
N ALA A 622 35.72 -20.52 -0.45
CA ALA A 622 36.04 -21.94 -0.30
C ALA A 622 36.25 -22.67 -1.64
N ALA A 623 35.64 -22.20 -2.74
CA ALA A 623 35.91 -22.68 -4.09
C ALA A 623 37.29 -22.20 -4.60
N ALA A 624 37.64 -20.93 -4.36
CA ALA A 624 38.93 -20.35 -4.75
C ALA A 624 40.12 -20.98 -4.00
N ALA A 625 39.93 -21.33 -2.72
CA ALA A 625 40.94 -21.98 -1.87
C ALA A 625 41.08 -23.50 -2.10
N ALA A 626 40.30 -24.12 -2.98
CA ALA A 626 40.37 -25.55 -3.24
C ALA A 626 41.65 -25.93 -4.01
N PRO A 627 42.38 -27.00 -3.60
CA PRO A 627 43.62 -27.41 -4.25
C PRO A 627 43.40 -27.91 -5.70
N ASP A 628 42.25 -28.52 -5.97
CA ASP A 628 41.89 -29.11 -7.27
C ASP A 628 41.29 -28.09 -8.26
N GLY A 629 41.30 -26.79 -7.92
CA GLY A 629 40.68 -25.73 -8.70
C GLY A 629 41.56 -25.21 -9.84
N ASP A 630 41.03 -25.25 -11.07
CA ASP A 630 41.62 -24.57 -12.23
C ASP A 630 41.83 -23.07 -11.97
N ALA A 631 42.87 -22.49 -12.58
CA ALA A 631 43.22 -21.08 -12.44
C ALA A 631 42.11 -20.15 -12.97
N GLY A 632 41.40 -20.54 -14.03
CA GLY A 632 40.25 -19.80 -14.55
C GLY A 632 39.07 -19.81 -13.58
N LEU A 633 38.76 -20.98 -13.00
CA LEU A 633 37.74 -21.11 -11.96
C LEU A 633 38.09 -20.31 -10.70
N ARG A 634 39.36 -20.33 -10.26
CA ARG A 634 39.84 -19.55 -9.12
C ARG A 634 39.65 -18.05 -9.34
N LEU A 635 39.97 -17.54 -10.53
CA LEU A 635 39.77 -16.14 -10.90
C LEU A 635 38.28 -15.74 -10.90
N ASP A 636 37.39 -16.53 -11.52
CA ASP A 636 35.94 -16.24 -11.50
C ASP A 636 35.38 -16.28 -10.06
N CYS A 637 35.82 -17.23 -9.23
CA CYS A 637 35.42 -17.30 -7.82
C CYS A 637 35.89 -16.07 -7.03
N VAL A 638 37.15 -15.64 -7.18
CA VAL A 638 37.68 -14.44 -6.50
C VAL A 638 36.95 -13.17 -6.95
N VAL A 639 36.70 -13.02 -8.25
CA VAL A 639 35.94 -11.86 -8.78
C VAL A 639 34.50 -11.86 -8.26
N ARG A 640 33.84 -13.03 -8.15
CA ARG A 640 32.50 -13.14 -7.56
C ARG A 640 32.47 -12.95 -6.04
N GLN A 641 33.50 -13.39 -5.33
CA GLN A 641 33.67 -13.11 -3.90
C GLN A 641 33.75 -11.59 -3.67
N ALA A 642 34.57 -10.88 -4.46
CA ALA A 642 34.63 -9.43 -4.42
C ALA A 642 33.29 -8.76 -4.76
N GLN A 643 32.54 -9.26 -5.75
CA GLN A 643 31.18 -8.76 -6.07
C GLN A 643 30.19 -8.97 -4.91
N ALA A 644 30.25 -10.10 -4.20
CA ALA A 644 29.42 -10.35 -3.03
C ALA A 644 29.80 -9.45 -1.85
N LEU A 645 31.09 -9.22 -1.64
CA LEU A 645 31.62 -8.29 -0.63
C LEU A 645 31.28 -6.82 -0.92
N VAL A 646 31.27 -6.40 -2.19
CA VAL A 646 30.79 -5.07 -2.60
C VAL A 646 29.31 -4.89 -2.22
N GLY A 647 28.45 -5.83 -2.60
CA GLY A 647 27.03 -5.79 -2.22
C GLY A 647 26.82 -5.80 -0.70
N LEU A 648 27.65 -6.52 0.07
CA LEU A 648 27.61 -6.50 1.53
C LEU A 648 28.00 -5.13 2.13
N GLY A 649 29.06 -4.50 1.61
CA GLY A 649 29.49 -3.17 2.04
C GLY A 649 28.47 -2.09 1.68
N GLU A 650 27.83 -2.19 0.52
CA GLU A 650 26.77 -1.28 0.09
C GLU A 650 25.50 -1.39 0.96
N LEU A 651 25.04 -2.61 1.28
CA LEU A 651 23.86 -2.85 2.11
C LEU A 651 24.03 -2.45 3.58
N ARG A 652 25.24 -2.61 4.12
CA ARG A 652 25.55 -2.33 5.54
C ARG A 652 26.10 -0.93 5.77
N ASP A 653 26.40 -0.21 4.70
CA ASP A 653 27.20 1.02 4.67
C ASP A 653 28.54 0.89 5.42
N ASP A 654 29.19 -0.27 5.25
CA ASP A 654 30.36 -0.73 6.00
C ASP A 654 31.59 -0.84 5.06
N PRO A 655 32.72 -0.17 5.36
CA PRO A 655 33.93 -0.30 4.56
C PRO A 655 34.66 -1.64 4.75
N ILE A 656 34.42 -2.40 5.83
CA ILE A 656 35.19 -3.62 6.14
C ILE A 656 35.07 -4.70 5.04
N PRO A 657 33.87 -5.05 4.52
CA PRO A 657 33.76 -5.96 3.38
C PRO A 657 34.48 -5.46 2.12
N LEU A 658 34.52 -4.14 1.89
CA LEU A 658 35.14 -3.54 0.71
C LEU A 658 36.68 -3.63 0.78
N LEU A 659 37.25 -3.36 1.96
CA LEU A 659 38.69 -3.55 2.22
C LEU A 659 39.09 -5.02 2.11
N GLN A 660 38.23 -5.95 2.56
CA GLN A 660 38.44 -7.39 2.34
C GLN A 660 38.42 -7.73 0.84
N ALA A 661 37.48 -7.18 0.06
CA ALA A 661 37.40 -7.41 -1.38
C ALA A 661 38.65 -6.91 -2.12
N GLN A 662 39.19 -5.75 -1.71
CA GLN A 662 40.43 -5.20 -2.23
C GLN A 662 41.60 -6.14 -1.94
N ALA A 663 41.80 -6.53 -0.68
CA ALA A 663 42.91 -7.40 -0.27
C ALA A 663 42.90 -8.77 -0.99
N VAL A 664 41.73 -9.37 -1.22
CA VAL A 664 41.63 -10.66 -1.94
C VAL A 664 42.00 -10.52 -3.42
N LEU A 665 41.60 -9.42 -4.08
CA LEU A 665 41.94 -9.16 -5.48
C LEU A 665 43.43 -8.79 -5.65
N GLU A 666 43.98 -7.98 -4.74
CA GLU A 666 45.41 -7.62 -4.72
C GLU A 666 46.31 -8.83 -4.46
N ALA A 667 45.91 -9.73 -3.54
CA ALA A 667 46.64 -10.98 -3.30
C ALA A 667 46.71 -11.86 -4.56
N LEU A 668 45.64 -11.90 -5.38
CA LEU A 668 45.64 -12.63 -6.65
C LEU A 668 46.50 -11.92 -7.72
N ALA A 669 46.51 -10.59 -7.74
CA ALA A 669 47.38 -9.81 -8.63
C ALA A 669 48.87 -10.03 -8.33
N GLY A 670 49.25 -10.05 -7.05
CA GLY A 670 50.63 -10.26 -6.60
C GLY A 670 51.18 -11.67 -6.84
N GLN A 671 50.32 -12.67 -7.05
CA GLN A 671 50.70 -14.08 -7.28
C GLN A 671 51.18 -14.40 -8.71
N GLY A 672 51.38 -13.40 -9.57
CA GLY A 672 52.06 -13.59 -10.86
C GLY A 672 51.16 -14.06 -12.02
N ALA A 673 49.85 -13.84 -11.95
CA ALA A 673 48.90 -14.15 -13.04
C ALA A 673 49.15 -13.34 -14.34
N ALA A 674 50.09 -12.38 -14.33
CA ALA A 674 50.49 -11.56 -15.48
C ALA A 674 51.13 -12.35 -16.63
N ALA A 675 51.53 -13.62 -16.44
CA ALA A 675 52.11 -14.46 -17.48
C ALA A 675 51.08 -15.02 -18.50
N GLN A 676 49.78 -14.82 -18.28
CA GLN A 676 48.71 -15.31 -19.18
C GLN A 676 47.71 -14.18 -19.43
N GLY A 677 47.81 -13.52 -20.60
CA GLY A 677 47.14 -12.25 -20.93
C GLY A 677 45.60 -12.22 -20.91
N GLY A 678 44.93 -13.30 -20.51
CA GLY A 678 43.48 -13.33 -20.28
C GLY A 678 43.06 -12.96 -18.84
N ALA A 679 43.91 -13.17 -17.83
CA ALA A 679 43.53 -12.98 -16.42
C ALA A 679 43.29 -11.50 -16.04
N ASP A 680 44.06 -10.61 -16.65
CA ASP A 680 44.09 -9.17 -16.35
C ASP A 680 42.76 -8.46 -16.70
N GLY A 681 42.10 -8.92 -17.78
CA GLY A 681 40.88 -8.31 -18.33
C GLY A 681 39.59 -8.51 -17.50
N ALA A 682 39.63 -9.34 -16.46
CA ALA A 682 38.56 -9.47 -15.47
C ALA A 682 38.97 -8.88 -14.11
N LEU A 683 40.26 -8.98 -13.75
CA LEU A 683 40.80 -8.55 -12.48
C LEU A 683 40.82 -7.01 -12.32
N ARG A 684 41.32 -6.27 -13.31
CA ARG A 684 41.40 -4.80 -13.22
C ARG A 684 40.02 -4.13 -13.10
N PRO A 685 38.98 -4.50 -13.88
CA PRO A 685 37.63 -4.00 -13.67
C PRO A 685 37.05 -4.31 -12.28
N ALA A 686 37.39 -5.47 -11.69
CA ALA A 686 36.92 -5.83 -10.36
C ALA A 686 37.57 -4.94 -9.29
N LEU A 687 38.89 -4.76 -9.33
CA LEU A 687 39.63 -3.83 -8.45
C LEU A 687 39.07 -2.41 -8.56
N GLY A 688 38.92 -1.91 -9.79
CA GLY A 688 38.36 -0.58 -10.05
C GLY A 688 36.98 -0.37 -9.42
N ARG A 689 36.09 -1.39 -9.47
CA ARG A 689 34.76 -1.31 -8.85
C ARG A 689 34.77 -1.39 -7.33
N VAL A 690 35.68 -2.17 -6.73
CA VAL A 690 35.85 -2.17 -5.27
C VAL A 690 36.29 -0.79 -4.78
N LEU A 691 37.27 -0.18 -5.46
CA LEU A 691 37.72 1.17 -5.15
C LEU A 691 36.60 2.21 -5.36
N LEU A 692 35.79 2.10 -6.42
CA LEU A 692 34.60 2.94 -6.61
C LEU A 692 33.59 2.84 -5.45
N ALA A 693 33.40 1.66 -4.87
CA ALA A 693 32.49 1.45 -3.74
C ALA A 693 33.05 2.01 -2.41
N LEU A 694 34.37 2.15 -2.29
CA LEU A 694 35.05 2.79 -1.16
C LEU A 694 34.96 4.32 -1.21
N LEU A 695 35.05 4.95 -2.40
CA LEU A 695 35.10 6.42 -2.55
C LEU A 695 34.02 7.23 -1.80
N PRO A 696 32.74 6.81 -1.70
CA PRO A 696 31.74 7.54 -0.93
C PRO A 696 31.92 7.44 0.59
N ARG A 697 32.66 6.42 1.07
CA ARG A 697 32.85 6.06 2.48
C ARG A 697 34.17 6.58 3.06
N THR A 698 35.14 6.89 2.19
CA THR A 698 36.37 7.58 2.59
C THR A 698 36.11 9.03 2.98
N SER A 699 36.31 9.34 4.25
CA SER A 699 36.08 10.68 4.82
C SER A 699 37.22 11.66 4.51
N ASP A 700 38.48 11.20 4.52
CA ASP A 700 39.64 12.01 4.18
C ASP A 700 39.65 12.38 2.68
N PRO A 701 39.64 13.67 2.30
CA PRO A 701 39.76 14.09 0.91
C PRO A 701 41.03 13.62 0.21
N VAL A 702 42.16 13.51 0.93
CA VAL A 702 43.47 13.13 0.34
C VAL A 702 43.46 11.64 -0.02
N GLU A 703 43.14 10.78 0.95
CA GLU A 703 42.97 9.34 0.73
C GLU A 703 41.94 9.04 -0.37
N ARG A 704 40.79 9.73 -0.35
CA ARG A 704 39.75 9.59 -1.38
C ARG A 704 40.23 9.99 -2.78
N THR A 705 41.11 10.99 -2.88
CA THR A 705 41.71 11.39 -4.16
C THR A 705 42.67 10.30 -4.66
N ALA A 706 43.53 9.75 -3.81
CA ALA A 706 44.44 8.66 -4.16
C ALA A 706 43.68 7.39 -4.60
N LEU A 707 42.62 7.00 -3.88
CA LEU A 707 41.74 5.88 -4.26
C LEU A 707 41.07 6.12 -5.63
N ALA A 708 40.70 7.38 -5.95
CA ALA A 708 40.08 7.71 -7.22
C ALA A 708 41.07 7.64 -8.40
N GLU A 709 42.34 8.01 -8.19
CA GLU A 709 43.41 7.82 -9.17
C GLU A 709 43.67 6.34 -9.44
N GLN A 710 43.77 5.52 -8.38
CA GLN A 710 43.94 4.07 -8.50
C GLN A 710 42.75 3.42 -9.24
N ALA A 711 41.52 3.77 -8.87
CA ALA A 711 40.31 3.29 -9.54
C ALA A 711 40.31 3.67 -11.03
N ALA A 712 40.63 4.92 -11.36
CA ALA A 712 40.72 5.39 -12.73
C ALA A 712 41.82 4.66 -13.53
N ALA A 713 42.98 4.39 -12.93
CA ALA A 713 44.06 3.66 -13.59
C ALA A 713 43.67 2.21 -13.92
N HIS A 714 43.06 1.49 -12.97
CA HIS A 714 42.58 0.11 -13.19
C HIS A 714 41.46 0.04 -14.24
N LEU A 715 40.54 1.02 -14.27
CA LEU A 715 39.42 1.04 -15.22
C LEU A 715 39.87 1.48 -16.63
N ALA A 716 40.75 2.47 -16.73
CA ALA A 716 41.29 2.94 -18.01
C ALA A 716 42.15 1.86 -18.69
N SER A 717 43.00 1.17 -17.92
CA SER A 717 43.85 0.07 -18.42
C SER A 717 43.11 -1.24 -18.72
N ALA A 718 41.78 -1.23 -18.64
CA ALA A 718 40.87 -2.30 -19.07
C ALA A 718 39.97 -1.90 -20.25
N LEU A 719 40.08 -0.66 -20.76
CA LEU A 719 39.45 -0.26 -22.01
C LEU A 719 40.28 -0.76 -23.20
N PRO A 720 39.64 -1.22 -24.30
CA PRO A 720 40.36 -1.56 -25.52
C PRO A 720 41.02 -0.30 -26.10
N GLU A 721 42.29 -0.42 -26.52
CA GLU A 721 42.94 0.64 -27.27
C GLU A 721 42.18 0.85 -28.59
N THR A 722 41.54 2.01 -28.74
CA THR A 722 40.98 2.43 -30.02
C THR A 722 42.14 2.62 -31.00
N SER A 723 42.27 1.70 -31.96
CA SER A 723 43.23 1.78 -33.05
C SER A 723 43.07 3.12 -33.78
N ALA A 724 44.02 4.02 -33.59
CA ALA A 724 44.08 5.31 -34.26
C ALA A 724 44.43 5.11 -35.75
N GLY A 725 43.43 4.76 -36.55
CA GLY A 725 43.53 4.64 -38.00
C GLY A 725 43.24 5.97 -38.69
N ALA A 726 44.31 6.73 -38.93
CA ALA A 726 44.46 7.75 -39.98
C ALA A 726 43.23 8.58 -40.43
N GLU A 727 43.15 9.83 -39.97
CA GLU A 727 43.02 10.97 -40.89
C GLU A 727 44.03 12.07 -40.52
N THR A 728 45.16 12.06 -41.22
CA THR A 728 46.02 13.24 -41.34
C THR A 728 45.37 14.24 -42.31
N GLY A 729 44.80 15.32 -41.77
CA GLY A 729 44.27 16.44 -42.55
C GLY A 729 44.56 17.77 -41.85
N ALA A 730 45.39 18.62 -42.46
CA ALA A 730 45.82 19.89 -41.87
C ALA A 730 44.71 20.96 -41.95
N GLY A 731 44.60 21.83 -40.93
CA GLY A 731 43.60 22.90 -40.89
C GLY A 731 43.81 23.88 -39.75
N THR A 732 44.52 24.97 -40.04
CA THR A 732 44.83 26.13 -39.19
C THR A 732 43.65 26.75 -38.42
N ALA A 733 43.99 27.41 -37.32
CA ALA A 733 43.14 28.22 -36.46
C ALA A 733 42.21 29.23 -37.17
N ALA A 734 41.00 29.38 -36.62
CA ALA A 734 40.28 30.66 -36.55
C ALA A 734 39.25 30.60 -35.40
N GLY A 735 39.11 31.70 -34.65
CA GLY A 735 38.00 31.90 -33.72
C GLY A 735 36.83 32.66 -34.37
N ALA A 736 35.89 33.10 -33.52
CA ALA A 736 34.69 33.88 -33.83
C ALA A 736 33.52 33.12 -34.51
N ALA A 737 32.45 32.85 -33.76
CA ALA A 737 31.35 33.80 -33.62
C ALA A 737 30.22 33.20 -32.76
N ALA A 738 29.66 33.98 -31.84
CA ALA A 738 28.37 33.67 -31.23
C ALA A 738 27.23 34.05 -32.18
N PRO A 739 26.02 33.47 -32.01
CA PRO A 739 24.79 34.16 -32.28
C PRO A 739 24.21 34.71 -30.97
N GLU A 740 24.10 36.02 -30.86
CA GLU A 740 23.34 36.68 -29.79
C GLU A 740 21.88 36.22 -29.80
N ARG A 741 21.28 36.07 -28.61
CA ARG A 741 19.83 36.25 -28.43
C ARG A 741 19.54 37.07 -27.18
N SER A 742 19.18 38.33 -27.41
CA SER A 742 18.63 39.23 -26.39
C SER A 742 17.27 38.74 -25.85
N PRO A 743 16.86 39.20 -24.65
CA PRO A 743 15.75 38.61 -23.91
C PRO A 743 14.38 39.21 -24.28
N GLY A 744 13.32 38.39 -24.17
CA GLY A 744 11.91 38.80 -24.25
C GLY A 744 11.04 37.89 -23.36
N PRO A 745 10.12 38.42 -22.53
CA PRO A 745 9.45 37.63 -21.48
C PRO A 745 8.04 37.14 -21.85
N GLY A 746 7.56 36.14 -21.09
CA GLY A 746 6.19 35.61 -21.14
C GLY A 746 6.07 34.34 -22.00
N GLY A 747 5.22 33.36 -21.65
CA GLY A 747 4.40 33.21 -20.45
C GLY A 747 3.89 31.77 -20.32
N LEU A 748 3.41 31.37 -19.14
CA LEU A 748 2.74 30.08 -18.95
C LEU A 748 1.38 30.10 -19.66
N GLY A 749 1.13 29.13 -20.54
CA GLY A 749 -0.14 28.96 -21.27
C GLY A 749 -0.44 27.48 -21.50
N ALA A 750 -1.71 27.09 -21.35
CA ALA A 750 -2.19 25.71 -21.44
C ALA A 750 -3.01 25.46 -22.72
N ALA A 751 -3.39 24.19 -22.94
CA ALA A 751 -4.14 23.65 -24.09
C ALA A 751 -3.34 23.66 -25.42
N GLY A 752 -3.34 22.65 -26.29
CA GLY A 752 -4.36 21.69 -26.67
C GLY A 752 -4.37 21.62 -28.22
N ALA A 753 -5.03 20.59 -28.79
CA ALA A 753 -5.31 20.40 -30.22
C ALA A 753 -4.27 19.70 -31.12
N GLU A 754 -4.87 18.96 -32.05
CA GLU A 754 -4.38 17.89 -32.92
C GLU A 754 -3.84 18.39 -34.28
N ALA A 755 -3.67 17.42 -35.21
CA ALA A 755 -3.23 17.52 -36.60
C ALA A 755 -1.70 17.73 -36.79
N GLY A 756 -1.04 17.05 -37.73
CA GLY A 756 -1.52 16.11 -38.75
C GLY A 756 -0.73 16.29 -40.06
N ALA A 757 -0.75 15.29 -40.94
CA ALA A 757 -0.12 15.25 -42.27
C ALA A 757 1.45 15.26 -42.28
N ASP A 758 2.13 14.67 -43.28
CA ASP A 758 1.83 13.54 -44.17
C ASP A 758 3.14 13.10 -44.88
N ALA A 759 3.06 12.04 -45.69
CA ALA A 759 4.05 11.52 -46.65
C ALA A 759 5.33 10.87 -46.06
N GLY A 760 5.85 9.77 -46.62
CA GLY A 760 5.38 8.99 -47.77
C GLY A 760 6.50 8.72 -48.78
N THR A 761 6.51 7.51 -49.34
CA THR A 761 7.52 6.96 -50.28
C THR A 761 8.89 6.63 -49.65
N GLY A 762 9.59 5.55 -50.03
CA GLY A 762 9.24 4.52 -51.01
C GLY A 762 10.06 3.23 -50.81
N ALA A 763 9.61 2.13 -51.41
CA ALA A 763 10.26 0.81 -51.33
C ALA A 763 11.47 0.71 -52.29
N GLY A 764 12.47 -0.12 -51.96
CA GLY A 764 13.57 -0.40 -52.89
C GLY A 764 14.72 -1.24 -52.33
N ALA A 765 14.60 -2.56 -52.45
CA ALA A 765 15.66 -3.57 -52.60
C ALA A 765 17.02 -3.44 -51.84
N ALA A 766 17.31 -4.43 -50.99
CA ALA A 766 18.56 -5.19 -51.06
C ALA A 766 18.43 -6.55 -50.35
N ALA A 767 18.44 -7.64 -51.13
CA ALA A 767 18.71 -8.97 -50.59
C ALA A 767 20.22 -9.18 -50.51
N GLY A 768 20.74 -9.70 -49.39
CA GLY A 768 22.15 -10.12 -49.29
C GLY A 768 22.85 -9.82 -47.96
N ALA A 769 22.49 -10.52 -46.88
CA ALA A 769 23.28 -10.54 -45.64
C ALA A 769 23.13 -11.84 -44.82
N GLY A 770 22.93 -12.98 -45.50
CA GLY A 770 22.80 -14.31 -44.89
C GLY A 770 24.12 -14.89 -44.34
N ALA A 771 24.87 -14.10 -43.55
CA ALA A 771 26.13 -14.50 -42.90
C ALA A 771 26.53 -13.64 -41.67
N ALA A 772 25.82 -12.54 -41.37
CA ALA A 772 26.29 -11.53 -40.39
C ALA A 772 25.70 -11.64 -38.96
N GLY A 773 24.69 -12.49 -38.74
CA GLY A 773 23.90 -12.50 -37.49
C GLY A 773 24.68 -12.85 -36.22
N ALA A 774 25.61 -13.82 -36.28
CA ALA A 774 26.37 -14.25 -35.12
C ALA A 774 27.34 -13.16 -34.60
N GLY A 775 28.05 -12.48 -35.52
CA GLY A 775 29.00 -11.42 -35.20
C GLY A 775 28.37 -10.20 -34.54
N GLY A 776 27.19 -9.78 -35.01
CA GLY A 776 26.47 -8.64 -34.45
C GLY A 776 26.14 -8.81 -32.96
N SER A 777 25.68 -10.00 -32.54
CA SER A 777 25.32 -10.26 -31.14
C SER A 777 26.51 -10.26 -30.17
N ALA A 778 27.70 -10.63 -30.63
CA ALA A 778 28.93 -10.57 -29.84
C ALA A 778 29.43 -9.12 -29.76
N GLN A 779 29.45 -8.41 -30.89
CA GLN A 779 29.91 -7.03 -30.99
C GLN A 779 29.01 -6.04 -30.20
N VAL A 780 27.70 -6.29 -30.14
CA VAL A 780 26.78 -5.49 -29.30
C VAL A 780 27.04 -5.71 -27.80
N ARG A 781 27.27 -6.96 -27.37
CA ARG A 781 27.62 -7.27 -25.96
C ARG A 781 28.95 -6.66 -25.55
N ASP A 782 29.94 -6.65 -26.43
CA ASP A 782 31.25 -6.07 -26.17
C ASP A 782 31.19 -4.54 -26.08
N ARG A 783 30.43 -3.87 -26.97
CA ARG A 783 30.13 -2.43 -26.87
C ARG A 783 29.43 -2.08 -25.55
N ALA A 784 28.42 -2.85 -25.14
CA ALA A 784 27.74 -2.63 -23.86
C ALA A 784 28.69 -2.76 -22.66
N ARG A 785 29.58 -3.77 -22.66
CA ARG A 785 30.63 -3.95 -21.65
C ARG A 785 31.59 -2.75 -21.61
N THR A 786 32.04 -2.28 -22.77
CA THR A 786 32.97 -1.14 -22.88
C THR A 786 32.32 0.17 -22.44
N ALA A 787 31.06 0.38 -22.80
CA ALA A 787 30.28 1.54 -22.37
C ALA A 787 30.01 1.54 -20.85
N ARG A 788 29.75 0.38 -20.22
CA ARG A 788 29.71 0.26 -18.74
C ARG A 788 31.06 0.61 -18.12
N LEU A 789 32.18 0.10 -18.64
CA LEU A 789 33.53 0.45 -18.15
C LEU A 789 33.82 1.95 -18.22
N ARG A 790 33.33 2.66 -19.24
CA ARG A 790 33.46 4.13 -19.32
C ARG A 790 32.60 4.88 -18.29
N VAL A 791 31.43 4.36 -17.93
CA VAL A 791 30.62 4.91 -16.82
C VAL A 791 31.31 4.68 -15.47
N ASP A 792 31.86 3.47 -15.26
CA ASP A 792 32.65 3.14 -14.08
C ASP A 792 33.86 4.11 -13.98
N LEU A 793 34.64 4.27 -15.06
CA LEU A 793 35.79 5.19 -15.13
C LEU A 793 35.40 6.64 -14.84
N ALA A 794 34.35 7.16 -15.48
CA ALA A 794 33.89 8.52 -15.25
C ALA A 794 33.37 8.74 -13.81
N THR A 795 32.85 7.69 -13.16
CA THR A 795 32.44 7.74 -11.75
C THR A 795 33.64 7.95 -10.82
N ALA A 796 34.80 7.36 -11.14
CA ALA A 796 36.06 7.59 -10.42
C ALA A 796 36.59 9.01 -10.70
N LEU A 797 36.72 9.38 -11.98
CA LEU A 797 37.25 10.67 -12.41
C LEU A 797 36.47 11.87 -11.86
N ARG A 798 35.18 11.70 -11.52
CA ARG A 798 34.36 12.72 -10.83
C ARG A 798 34.95 13.20 -9.50
N TYR A 799 35.73 12.37 -8.82
CA TYR A 799 36.41 12.74 -7.56
C TYR A 799 37.74 13.47 -7.77
N LEU A 800 38.18 13.65 -9.03
CA LEU A 800 39.44 14.30 -9.41
C LEU A 800 39.14 15.64 -10.10
N PRO A 801 39.22 16.80 -9.41
CA PRO A 801 38.83 18.10 -9.97
C PRO A 801 39.56 18.50 -11.26
N ALA A 802 40.78 17.99 -11.47
CA ALA A 802 41.58 18.23 -12.67
C ALA A 802 41.20 17.36 -13.89
N ARG A 803 40.29 16.38 -13.74
CA ARG A 803 39.94 15.38 -14.78
C ARG A 803 38.43 15.28 -15.06
N LEU A 804 37.65 16.31 -14.67
CA LEU A 804 36.19 16.34 -14.88
C LEU A 804 35.81 16.43 -16.36
N GLU A 805 36.64 17.09 -17.16
CA GLU A 805 36.52 17.20 -18.61
C GLU A 805 36.72 15.83 -19.29
N GLU A 806 37.69 15.05 -18.82
CA GLU A 806 37.90 13.66 -19.25
C GLU A 806 36.69 12.78 -18.89
N ALA A 807 36.19 12.88 -17.65
CA ALA A 807 34.99 12.17 -17.21
C ALA A 807 33.79 12.45 -18.12
N SER A 808 33.58 13.73 -18.48
CA SER A 808 32.54 14.17 -19.40
C SER A 808 32.71 13.58 -20.80
N GLY A 809 33.96 13.55 -21.31
CA GLY A 809 34.28 12.93 -22.60
C GLY A 809 34.03 11.42 -22.65
N GLN A 810 34.38 10.68 -21.59
CA GLN A 810 34.10 9.24 -21.50
C GLN A 810 32.60 8.95 -21.45
N LEU A 811 31.82 9.78 -20.75
CA LEU A 811 30.35 9.66 -20.69
C LEU A 811 29.69 10.02 -22.03
N GLY A 812 30.21 10.99 -22.77
CA GLY A 812 29.77 11.28 -24.14
C GLY A 812 29.91 10.06 -25.06
N ARG A 813 31.07 9.39 -25.00
CA ARG A 813 31.32 8.12 -25.73
C ARG A 813 30.38 7.00 -25.26
N ALA A 814 30.21 6.82 -23.95
CA ALA A 814 29.30 5.82 -23.39
C ALA A 814 27.84 6.04 -23.85
N LEU A 815 27.36 7.28 -23.92
CA LEU A 815 26.01 7.62 -24.38
C LEU A 815 25.79 7.41 -25.89
N ALA A 816 26.85 7.46 -26.69
CA ALA A 816 26.82 7.11 -28.11
C ALA A 816 26.81 5.58 -28.32
N GLU A 817 27.53 4.84 -27.47
CA GLU A 817 27.68 3.38 -27.58
C GLU A 817 26.61 2.55 -26.86
N ALA A 818 25.84 3.14 -25.92
CA ALA A 818 24.80 2.48 -25.13
C ALA A 818 23.51 2.10 -25.92
N GLY A 819 23.66 1.55 -27.12
CA GLY A 819 22.55 1.08 -27.95
C GLY A 819 21.95 -0.23 -27.43
N GLY A 820 20.70 -0.19 -26.98
CA GLY A 820 19.89 -1.36 -26.65
C GLY A 820 19.85 -1.77 -25.16
N ASP A 821 20.71 -1.22 -24.30
CA ASP A 821 20.70 -1.49 -22.86
C ASP A 821 19.82 -0.44 -22.12
N PRO A 822 18.72 -0.84 -21.46
CA PRO A 822 17.80 0.09 -20.79
C PRO A 822 18.37 0.70 -19.50
N GLU A 823 19.33 0.05 -18.82
CA GLU A 823 19.89 0.51 -17.54
C GLU A 823 21.13 1.40 -17.71
N LEU A 824 21.93 1.14 -18.75
CA LEU A 824 23.20 1.81 -18.97
C LEU A 824 23.04 3.30 -19.34
N ARG A 825 22.07 3.63 -20.19
CA ARG A 825 21.83 5.02 -20.64
C ARG A 825 21.35 5.96 -19.52
N PRO A 826 20.41 5.56 -18.62
CA PRO A 826 20.13 6.29 -17.39
C PRO A 826 21.35 6.47 -16.48
N ALA A 827 22.12 5.39 -16.23
CA ALA A 827 23.28 5.43 -15.35
C ALA A 827 24.35 6.44 -15.84
N ALA A 828 24.64 6.45 -17.14
CA ALA A 828 25.55 7.41 -17.76
C ALA A 828 25.05 8.87 -17.59
N LEU A 829 23.75 9.14 -17.75
CA LEU A 829 23.17 10.47 -17.56
C LEU A 829 23.21 10.94 -16.10
N VAL A 830 22.97 10.05 -15.14
CA VAL A 830 23.10 10.36 -13.70
C VAL A 830 24.55 10.64 -13.33
N CYS A 831 25.50 9.85 -13.83
CA CYS A 831 26.93 10.12 -13.64
C CYS A 831 27.33 11.48 -14.25
N LEU A 832 26.85 11.79 -15.46
CA LEU A 832 27.09 13.06 -16.13
C LEU A 832 26.57 14.25 -15.31
N ALA A 833 25.34 14.15 -14.79
CA ALA A 833 24.77 15.18 -13.92
C ALA A 833 25.62 15.42 -12.66
N ARG A 834 26.13 14.34 -12.04
CA ARG A 834 27.03 14.41 -10.88
C ARG A 834 28.41 14.99 -11.24
N VAL A 835 28.92 14.77 -12.44
CA VAL A 835 30.17 15.40 -12.95
C VAL A 835 29.98 16.89 -13.17
N HIS A 836 28.88 17.32 -13.81
CA HIS A 836 28.56 18.74 -14.00
C HIS A 836 28.37 19.46 -12.64
N ARG A 837 27.73 18.81 -11.65
CA ARG A 837 27.65 19.31 -10.26
C ARG A 837 29.04 19.48 -9.63
N ALA A 838 29.95 18.53 -9.83
CA ALA A 838 31.33 18.64 -9.35
C ALA A 838 32.10 19.78 -10.03
N ARG A 839 31.89 19.99 -11.34
CA ARG A 839 32.47 21.13 -12.07
C ARG A 839 31.97 22.46 -11.54
N SER A 840 30.67 22.61 -11.26
CA SER A 840 30.15 23.82 -10.62
C SER A 840 30.77 24.06 -9.24
N ALA A 841 31.00 23.01 -8.45
CA ALA A 841 31.69 23.12 -7.15
C ALA A 841 33.18 23.52 -7.27
N ARG A 842 33.84 23.22 -8.39
CA ARG A 842 35.21 23.64 -8.71
C ARG A 842 35.27 25.10 -9.20
N ASP A 843 34.41 25.44 -10.16
CA ASP A 843 34.52 26.68 -10.95
C ASP A 843 33.60 27.80 -10.46
N GLY A 844 32.62 27.50 -9.60
CA GLY A 844 31.52 28.41 -9.25
C GLY A 844 30.51 28.67 -10.38
N ASP A 845 30.69 28.00 -11.53
CA ASP A 845 29.93 28.22 -12.76
C ASP A 845 28.44 27.80 -12.60
N PRO A 846 27.48 28.73 -12.76
CA PRO A 846 26.05 28.40 -12.74
C PRO A 846 25.60 27.61 -13.97
N ALA A 847 26.27 27.73 -15.12
CA ALA A 847 25.91 27.00 -16.34
C ALA A 847 26.10 25.48 -16.16
N ALA A 848 27.16 25.07 -15.46
CA ALA A 848 27.36 23.68 -15.07
C ALA A 848 26.23 23.12 -14.17
N LEU A 849 25.48 23.95 -13.44
CA LEU A 849 24.27 23.49 -12.73
C LEU A 849 23.05 23.36 -13.66
N GLU A 850 22.99 24.14 -14.74
CA GLU A 850 21.97 23.98 -15.79
C GLU A 850 22.22 22.67 -16.56
N ASP A 851 23.47 22.41 -16.98
CA ASP A 851 23.89 21.13 -17.58
C ASP A 851 23.55 19.92 -16.69
N ALA A 852 23.82 20.03 -15.38
CA ALA A 852 23.50 18.99 -14.42
C ALA A 852 21.97 18.76 -14.30
N ALA A 853 21.18 19.84 -14.25
CA ALA A 853 19.74 19.76 -14.19
C ALA A 853 19.12 19.15 -15.46
N ASP A 854 19.69 19.42 -16.63
CA ASP A 854 19.27 18.85 -17.91
C ASP A 854 19.67 17.38 -18.05
N ALA A 855 20.85 16.99 -17.57
CA ALA A 855 21.27 15.59 -17.51
C ALA A 855 20.36 14.75 -16.61
N TYR A 856 20.01 15.23 -15.40
CA TYR A 856 18.98 14.59 -14.56
C TYR A 856 17.60 14.60 -15.24
N GLY A 857 17.21 15.71 -15.87
CA GLY A 857 15.94 15.82 -16.60
C GLY A 857 15.82 14.84 -17.77
N ARG A 858 16.95 14.50 -18.43
CA ARG A 858 17.05 13.45 -19.45
C ARG A 858 16.97 12.05 -18.83
N ALA A 859 17.72 11.78 -17.75
CA ALA A 859 17.69 10.49 -17.05
C ALA A 859 16.27 10.15 -16.57
N ARG A 860 15.58 11.11 -15.95
CA ARG A 860 14.19 10.99 -15.47
C ARG A 860 13.17 10.61 -16.56
N ARG A 861 13.46 10.86 -17.85
CA ARG A 861 12.58 10.44 -18.96
C ARG A 861 12.75 8.98 -19.35
N LEU A 862 13.82 8.32 -18.88
CA LEU A 862 14.15 6.93 -19.19
C LEU A 862 13.91 5.98 -18.00
N ILE A 863 13.81 6.51 -16.78
CA ILE A 863 13.60 5.73 -15.55
C ILE A 863 12.08 5.62 -15.27
N PRO A 864 11.52 4.41 -15.08
CA PRO A 864 10.13 4.22 -14.68
C PRO A 864 9.81 4.94 -13.36
N ARG A 865 8.63 5.57 -13.26
CA ARG A 865 8.27 6.41 -12.09
C ARG A 865 8.13 5.63 -10.78
N ASP A 866 7.74 4.37 -10.88
CA ASP A 866 7.45 3.53 -9.72
C ASP A 866 8.71 2.80 -9.20
N GLY A 867 9.84 2.88 -9.92
CA GLY A 867 11.09 2.23 -9.55
C GLY A 867 11.95 3.05 -8.57
N GLU A 868 12.70 2.36 -7.71
CA GLU A 868 13.58 2.98 -6.69
C GLU A 868 14.55 4.03 -7.27
N ALA A 869 15.15 3.76 -8.43
CA ALA A 869 16.05 4.70 -9.11
C ALA A 869 15.41 6.07 -9.43
N TYR A 870 14.07 6.14 -9.56
CA TYR A 870 13.34 7.40 -9.69
C TYR A 870 13.30 8.15 -8.36
N ALA A 871 12.99 7.43 -7.27
CA ALA A 871 12.96 7.98 -5.92
C ALA A 871 14.34 8.47 -5.45
N GLU A 872 15.44 7.85 -5.88
CA GLU A 872 16.82 8.27 -5.56
C GLU A 872 17.30 9.47 -6.37
N LEU A 873 16.90 9.60 -7.63
CA LEU A 873 17.32 10.70 -8.51
C LEU A 873 16.76 12.06 -8.08
N LEU A 874 15.49 12.09 -7.65
CA LEU A 874 14.74 13.32 -7.36
C LEU A 874 15.38 14.23 -6.28
N PRO A 875 15.86 13.75 -5.11
CA PRO A 875 16.53 14.64 -4.15
C PRO A 875 17.82 15.26 -4.70
N GLU A 876 18.66 14.51 -5.42
CA GLU A 876 19.88 15.08 -6.03
C GLU A 876 19.56 16.14 -7.10
N TRP A 877 18.54 15.90 -7.92
CA TRP A 877 18.10 16.85 -8.93
C TRP A 877 17.48 18.12 -8.30
N GLY A 878 16.68 17.95 -7.25
CA GLY A 878 16.14 19.04 -6.44
C GLY A 878 17.26 19.89 -5.82
N ASP A 879 18.30 19.26 -5.29
CA ASP A 879 19.47 19.95 -4.73
C ASP A 879 20.25 20.78 -5.76
N VAL A 880 20.45 20.25 -6.97
CA VAL A 880 21.08 20.99 -8.08
C VAL A 880 20.21 22.19 -8.47
N LEU A 881 18.90 22.01 -8.57
CA LEU A 881 17.97 23.11 -8.88
C LEU A 881 17.92 24.16 -7.76
N LEU A 882 18.04 23.78 -6.49
CA LEU A 882 18.16 24.73 -5.36
C LEU A 882 19.49 25.51 -5.39
N GLN A 883 20.60 24.84 -5.68
CA GLN A 883 21.90 25.50 -5.86
C GLN A 883 21.84 26.48 -7.03
N ARG A 884 21.28 26.06 -8.17
CA ARG A 884 21.10 26.91 -9.34
C ARG A 884 20.18 28.10 -9.07
N ALA A 885 19.12 27.88 -8.29
CA ALA A 885 18.16 28.92 -7.91
C ALA A 885 18.78 29.99 -6.99
N ARG A 886 19.79 29.65 -6.19
CA ARG A 886 20.57 30.59 -5.35
C ARG A 886 21.62 31.37 -6.12
N ALA A 887 22.19 30.77 -7.17
CA ALA A 887 23.19 31.42 -8.02
C ALA A 887 22.61 32.63 -8.79
N ALA A 888 23.48 33.47 -9.35
CA ALA A 888 23.08 34.65 -10.12
C ALA A 888 22.08 34.29 -11.24
N GLY A 889 21.04 35.12 -11.42
CA GLY A 889 19.93 34.85 -12.35
C GLY A 889 19.06 33.64 -11.99
N GLY A 890 19.24 33.02 -10.81
CA GLY A 890 18.63 31.75 -10.43
C GLY A 890 17.11 31.76 -10.22
N ARG A 891 16.48 32.93 -10.06
CA ARG A 891 15.04 33.11 -9.79
C ARG A 891 14.12 32.19 -10.64
N ARG A 892 14.43 32.00 -11.93
CA ARG A 892 13.63 31.16 -12.86
C ARG A 892 13.58 29.66 -12.49
N PHE A 893 14.51 29.18 -11.68
CA PHE A 893 14.63 27.76 -11.29
C PHE A 893 13.92 27.42 -9.97
N THR A 894 13.46 28.41 -9.20
CA THR A 894 12.80 28.22 -7.90
C THR A 894 11.58 27.29 -7.97
N SER A 895 10.63 27.59 -8.86
CA SER A 895 9.44 26.78 -9.07
C SER A 895 9.75 25.39 -9.67
N ALA A 896 10.83 25.26 -10.44
CA ALA A 896 11.31 23.95 -10.89
C ALA A 896 11.85 23.11 -9.71
N ALA A 897 12.64 23.72 -8.83
CA ALA A 897 13.15 23.08 -7.62
C ALA A 897 12.02 22.62 -6.69
N VAL A 898 11.07 23.52 -6.37
CA VAL A 898 9.90 23.19 -5.53
C VAL A 898 9.09 22.04 -6.11
N ARG A 899 8.84 22.02 -7.43
CA ARG A 899 8.15 20.89 -8.09
C ARG A 899 8.91 19.58 -7.92
N VAL A 900 10.21 19.55 -8.22
CA VAL A 900 11.04 18.33 -8.11
C VAL A 900 11.14 17.85 -6.66
N LEU A 901 11.17 18.76 -5.68
CA LEU A 901 11.18 18.43 -4.26
C LEU A 901 9.81 17.92 -3.75
N ARG A 902 8.69 18.40 -4.31
CA ARG A 902 7.36 17.82 -4.08
C ARG A 902 7.26 16.40 -4.65
N ASP A 903 7.72 16.19 -5.88
CA ASP A 903 7.82 14.85 -6.48
C ASP A 903 8.71 13.94 -5.62
N SER A 904 9.86 14.44 -5.16
CA SER A 904 10.81 13.74 -4.26
C SER A 904 10.16 13.32 -2.94
N ARG A 905 9.28 14.17 -2.38
CA ARG A 905 8.53 13.89 -1.16
C ARG A 905 7.39 12.89 -1.37
N ALA A 906 6.76 12.90 -2.54
CA ALA A 906 5.69 11.98 -2.92
C ALA A 906 6.22 10.58 -3.28
N ALA A 907 7.45 10.48 -3.79
CA ALA A 907 8.09 9.23 -4.19
C ALA A 907 8.48 8.29 -3.02
N ILE A 908 8.33 8.70 -1.75
CA ILE A 908 8.61 7.84 -0.59
C ILE A 908 7.46 7.83 0.44
N PRO A 909 7.18 6.67 1.07
CA PRO A 909 6.23 6.58 2.18
C PRO A 909 6.59 7.50 3.35
N GLN A 910 5.58 7.86 4.15
CA GLN A 910 5.77 8.67 5.36
C GLN A 910 6.68 8.00 6.41
N SER A 911 6.73 6.67 6.41
CA SER A 911 7.54 5.83 7.30
C SER A 911 9.00 5.68 6.87
N ASP A 912 9.40 6.09 5.66
CA ASP A 912 10.79 6.00 5.18
C ASP A 912 11.71 6.87 6.06
N ALA A 913 12.90 6.34 6.40
CA ALA A 913 13.90 7.03 7.22
C ALA A 913 14.28 8.42 6.69
N ARG A 914 14.20 8.60 5.38
CA ARG A 914 14.61 9.79 4.64
C ARG A 914 13.48 10.82 4.52
N SER A 915 12.27 10.50 5.01
CA SER A 915 11.11 11.38 4.97
C SER A 915 11.38 12.72 5.66
N ALA A 916 12.08 12.73 6.81
CA ALA A 916 12.41 13.97 7.52
C ALA A 916 13.33 14.87 6.68
N HIS A 917 14.38 14.30 6.09
CA HIS A 917 15.30 15.04 5.23
C HIS A 917 14.59 15.64 4.00
N ARG A 918 13.78 14.85 3.28
CA ARG A 918 13.06 15.36 2.08
C ARG A 918 12.05 16.46 2.43
N LEU A 919 11.41 16.41 3.59
CA LEU A 919 10.56 17.49 4.11
C LEU A 919 11.33 18.80 4.34
N VAL A 920 12.50 18.73 4.98
CA VAL A 920 13.37 19.90 5.21
C VAL A 920 13.83 20.52 3.88
N ARG A 921 14.27 19.69 2.90
CA ARG A 921 14.69 20.19 1.58
C ARG A 921 13.55 20.88 0.82
N LEU A 922 12.32 20.36 0.89
CA LEU A 922 11.15 21.02 0.29
C LEU A 922 10.83 22.37 0.98
N ALA A 923 10.84 22.42 2.31
CA ALA A 923 10.64 23.65 3.06
C ALA A 923 11.70 24.72 2.73
N GLU A 924 12.96 24.31 2.56
CA GLU A 924 14.05 25.17 2.10
C GLU A 924 13.82 25.72 0.68
N GLY A 925 13.25 24.93 -0.22
CA GLY A 925 12.86 25.38 -1.56
C GLY A 925 11.69 26.39 -1.56
N LEU A 926 10.69 26.17 -0.71
CA LEU A 926 9.57 27.08 -0.52
C LEU A 926 10.04 28.42 0.08
N ARG A 927 10.90 28.40 1.10
CA ARG A 927 11.53 29.63 1.63
C ARG A 927 12.35 30.38 0.59
N LEU A 928 13.10 29.66 -0.24
CA LEU A 928 13.87 30.29 -1.32
C LEU A 928 12.95 30.95 -2.36
N ARG A 929 11.86 30.28 -2.75
CA ARG A 929 10.85 30.86 -3.65
C ARG A 929 10.17 32.06 -3.02
N HIS A 930 9.74 31.98 -1.77
CA HIS A 930 9.23 33.09 -0.98
C HIS A 930 10.20 34.29 -0.98
N GLY A 931 11.51 34.07 -0.74
CA GLY A 931 12.52 35.12 -0.75
C GLY A 931 12.66 35.86 -2.09
N TYR A 932 12.19 35.25 -3.19
CA TYR A 932 12.10 35.91 -4.50
C TYR A 932 10.70 36.48 -4.79
N GLU A 933 9.63 35.75 -4.52
CA GLU A 933 8.27 36.04 -4.98
C GLU A 933 7.40 36.79 -3.94
N GLY A 934 7.78 36.74 -2.66
CA GLY A 934 7.07 37.40 -1.55
C GLY A 934 5.83 36.67 -1.04
N ASP A 935 5.45 35.53 -1.62
CA ASP A 935 4.24 34.81 -1.24
C ASP A 935 4.35 34.19 0.17
N VAL A 936 3.51 34.66 1.10
CA VAL A 936 3.49 34.19 2.49
C VAL A 936 2.91 32.77 2.62
N VAL A 937 2.18 32.26 1.61
CA VAL A 937 1.67 30.88 1.59
C VAL A 937 2.84 29.87 1.62
N ASP A 938 3.94 30.14 0.92
CA ASP A 938 5.13 29.29 0.93
C ASP A 938 5.76 29.18 2.34
N LEU A 939 5.75 30.27 3.12
CA LEU A 939 6.20 30.23 4.52
C LEU A 939 5.26 29.41 5.42
N ARG A 940 3.95 29.41 5.14
CA ARG A 940 2.96 28.59 5.87
C ARG A 940 3.09 27.11 5.55
N GLU A 941 3.33 26.77 4.28
CA GLU A 941 3.62 25.40 3.87
C GLU A 941 4.96 24.95 4.48
N ALA A 942 6.01 25.79 4.46
CA ALA A 942 7.29 25.50 5.10
C ALA A 942 7.17 25.31 6.63
N GLU A 943 6.40 26.15 7.34
CA GLU A 943 6.08 26.02 8.77
C GLU A 943 5.51 24.61 9.06
N TYR A 944 4.45 24.22 8.34
CA TYR A 944 3.82 22.90 8.48
C TYR A 944 4.74 21.72 8.14
N LEU A 945 5.49 21.81 7.03
CA LEU A 945 6.40 20.75 6.60
C LEU A 945 7.55 20.51 7.58
N LEU A 946 8.02 21.56 8.27
CA LEU A 946 9.06 21.47 9.28
C LEU A 946 8.55 20.89 10.61
N GLU A 947 7.33 21.24 11.03
CA GLU A 947 6.67 20.55 12.15
C GLU A 947 6.48 19.04 11.86
N LEU A 948 6.17 18.68 10.62
CA LEU A 948 6.07 17.28 10.19
C LEU A 948 7.46 16.62 10.13
N ALA A 949 8.49 17.33 9.66
CA ALA A 949 9.86 16.83 9.62
C ALA A 949 10.35 16.43 11.01
N VAL A 950 10.13 17.27 12.03
CA VAL A 950 10.46 16.95 13.43
C VAL A 950 9.83 15.64 13.89
N ARG A 951 8.55 15.39 13.56
CA ARG A 951 7.82 14.16 13.92
C ARG A 951 8.36 12.91 13.21
N HIS A 952 8.95 13.08 12.02
CA HIS A 952 9.46 11.98 11.19
C HIS A 952 10.97 11.73 11.40
N SER A 953 11.69 12.63 12.07
CA SER A 953 13.13 12.52 12.34
C SER A 953 13.43 11.33 13.25
N ARG A 954 14.41 10.51 12.84
CA ARG A 954 14.82 9.30 13.57
C ARG A 954 16.02 9.52 14.49
N SER A 955 16.76 10.61 14.30
CA SER A 955 17.87 11.02 15.16
C SER A 955 17.65 12.40 15.82
N PRO A 956 18.21 12.65 17.02
CA PRO A 956 18.16 13.98 17.64
C PRO A 956 18.83 15.07 16.77
N LEU A 957 19.84 14.70 15.96
CA LEU A 957 20.51 15.64 15.05
C LEU A 957 19.60 16.10 13.90
N GLU A 958 18.74 15.22 13.37
CA GLU A 958 17.72 15.60 12.38
C GLU A 958 16.65 16.49 13.00
N GLN A 959 16.18 16.17 14.22
CA GLN A 959 15.25 17.03 14.97
C GLN A 959 15.85 18.41 15.22
N ALA A 960 17.13 18.49 15.59
CA ALA A 960 17.84 19.74 15.80
C ALA A 960 17.88 20.61 14.52
N ARG A 961 18.20 20.00 13.37
CA ARG A 961 18.20 20.68 12.06
C ARG A 961 16.80 21.18 11.69
N ALA A 962 15.78 20.33 11.82
CA ALA A 962 14.40 20.71 11.50
C ALA A 962 13.88 21.85 12.41
N TRP A 963 14.17 21.81 13.72
CA TRP A 963 13.82 22.90 14.63
C TRP A 963 14.59 24.20 14.37
N ARG A 964 15.85 24.13 13.89
CA ARG A 964 16.61 25.31 13.45
C ARG A 964 15.92 25.97 12.26
N GLU A 965 15.61 25.21 11.21
CA GLU A 965 14.94 25.77 10.04
C GLU A 965 13.54 26.30 10.38
N HIS A 966 12.82 25.63 11.30
CA HIS A 966 11.52 26.12 11.79
C HIS A 966 11.67 27.48 12.51
N GLY A 967 12.71 27.64 13.33
CA GLY A 967 13.02 28.92 13.96
C GLY A 967 13.26 30.04 12.95
N ASP A 968 13.97 29.76 11.86
CA ASP A 968 14.19 30.72 10.78
C ASP A 968 12.88 31.10 10.07
N VAL A 969 12.01 30.13 9.75
CA VAL A 969 10.68 30.40 9.14
C VAL A 969 9.83 31.31 10.04
N GLN A 970 9.86 31.11 11.37
CA GLN A 970 9.13 31.99 12.28
C GLN A 970 9.68 33.43 12.27
N GLN A 971 10.98 33.64 12.04
CA GLN A 971 11.55 34.98 11.80
C GLN A 971 11.11 35.58 10.46
N GLU A 972 11.06 34.78 9.40
CA GLU A 972 10.62 35.21 8.06
C GLU A 972 9.12 35.62 8.09
N ILE A 973 8.28 34.84 8.77
CA ILE A 973 6.87 35.18 9.01
C ILE A 973 6.75 36.44 9.89
N HIS A 974 7.61 36.63 10.90
CA HIS A 974 7.65 37.87 11.68
C HIS A 974 8.00 39.09 10.82
N ALA A 975 8.96 38.99 9.90
CA ALA A 975 9.36 40.12 9.05
C ALA A 975 8.17 40.70 8.24
N HIS A 976 7.28 39.81 7.80
CA HIS A 976 6.04 40.14 7.07
C HIS A 976 4.91 40.60 7.98
N THR A 977 4.61 39.85 9.05
CA THR A 977 3.43 40.09 9.90
C THR A 977 3.66 41.08 11.03
N ARG A 978 4.92 41.36 11.38
CA ARG A 978 5.39 42.12 12.56
C ARG A 978 4.86 41.64 13.92
N ALA A 979 4.19 40.48 13.97
CA ALA A 979 3.67 39.90 15.20
C ALA A 979 4.79 39.40 16.13
N LEU A 980 4.88 39.93 17.35
CA LEU A 980 5.94 39.56 18.30
C LEU A 980 5.87 38.09 18.76
N GLU A 981 4.66 37.50 18.79
CA GLU A 981 4.46 36.07 19.07
C GLU A 981 5.29 35.14 18.17
N ARG A 982 5.61 35.60 16.94
CA ARG A 982 6.43 34.85 15.99
C ARG A 982 7.90 34.82 16.39
N LEU A 983 8.41 35.89 16.99
CA LEU A 983 9.74 35.89 17.61
C LEU A 983 9.76 34.99 18.86
N ASP A 984 8.69 34.96 19.66
CA ASP A 984 8.57 34.01 20.77
C ASP A 984 8.61 32.54 20.29
N ARG A 985 7.87 32.20 19.23
CA ARG A 985 7.94 30.88 18.60
C ARG A 985 9.31 30.58 18.00
N ALA A 986 10.00 31.55 17.42
CA ALA A 986 11.37 31.38 16.92
C ALA A 986 12.34 31.06 18.08
N ALA A 987 12.25 31.79 19.20
CA ALA A 987 13.09 31.56 20.38
C ALA A 987 12.83 30.20 21.04
N ASP A 988 11.59 29.70 21.05
CA ASP A 988 11.30 28.32 21.48
C ASP A 988 11.84 27.29 20.49
N SER A 989 11.68 27.51 19.18
CA SER A 989 12.18 26.59 18.14
C SER A 989 13.70 26.41 18.25
N TYR A 990 14.47 27.50 18.40
CA TYR A 990 15.91 27.40 18.61
C TYR A 990 16.28 26.76 19.96
N ARG A 991 15.48 26.94 21.01
CA ARG A 991 15.66 26.24 22.30
C ARG A 991 15.45 24.73 22.16
N ARG A 992 14.46 24.29 21.36
CA ARG A 992 14.24 22.86 21.05
C ARG A 992 15.37 22.31 20.19
N ALA A 993 15.81 23.06 19.18
CA ALA A 993 16.96 22.71 18.34
C ALA A 993 18.22 22.47 19.18
N TRP A 994 18.51 23.38 20.11
CA TRP A 994 19.66 23.29 21.02
C TRP A 994 19.62 22.03 21.88
N ARG A 995 18.47 21.71 22.50
CA ARG A 995 18.32 20.50 23.33
C ARG A 995 18.55 19.22 22.52
N ALA A 996 17.91 19.12 21.35
CA ALA A 996 18.08 17.97 20.47
C ALA A 996 19.52 17.82 19.95
N ALA A 997 20.23 18.93 19.72
CA ALA A 997 21.65 18.91 19.36
C ALA A 997 22.55 18.42 20.51
N LEU A 998 22.30 18.86 21.75
CA LEU A 998 23.02 18.34 22.93
C LEU A 998 22.69 16.87 23.25
N GLU A 999 21.55 16.37 22.82
CA GLU A 999 21.25 14.92 22.86
C GLU A 999 22.03 14.14 21.80
N ALA A 1000 22.23 14.72 20.60
CA ALA A 1000 23.05 14.15 19.54
C ALA A 1000 24.56 14.12 19.86
N ASP A 1001 25.06 15.03 20.71
CA ASP A 1001 26.47 15.03 21.16
C ASP A 1001 26.89 13.72 21.87
N ARG A 1002 25.91 12.93 22.35
CA ARG A 1002 26.15 11.63 22.99
C ARG A 1002 26.25 10.45 22.00
N ALA A 1003 26.19 10.73 20.70
CA ALA A 1003 26.27 9.75 19.61
C ALA A 1003 27.38 10.14 18.61
N ASP A 1004 27.60 9.31 17.58
CA ASP A 1004 28.81 9.27 16.72
C ASP A 1004 29.11 10.52 15.84
N ARG A 1005 28.48 11.67 16.09
CA ARG A 1005 28.69 12.94 15.35
C ARG A 1005 28.83 14.17 16.25
N ARG A 1006 29.57 14.00 17.35
CA ARG A 1006 29.99 14.99 18.36
C ARG A 1006 30.12 16.43 17.81
N GLU A 1007 31.13 16.67 16.97
CA GLU A 1007 31.53 18.02 16.52
C GLU A 1007 30.39 18.75 15.78
N VAL A 1008 29.73 18.07 14.83
CA VAL A 1008 28.61 18.62 14.05
C VAL A 1008 27.40 18.93 14.93
N ALA A 1009 27.19 18.15 16.01
CA ALA A 1009 26.14 18.39 16.98
C ALA A 1009 26.46 19.62 17.86
N VAL A 1010 27.71 19.75 18.34
CA VAL A 1010 28.17 20.90 19.13
C VAL A 1010 28.14 22.19 18.30
N GLU A 1011 28.58 22.16 17.04
CA GLU A 1011 28.53 23.33 16.14
C GLU A 1011 27.10 23.81 15.91
N LEU A 1012 26.19 22.88 15.62
CA LEU A 1012 24.76 23.20 15.47
C LEU A 1012 24.19 23.76 16.77
N ALA A 1013 24.50 23.17 17.92
CA ALA A 1013 24.05 23.62 19.25
C ALA A 1013 24.53 25.05 19.56
N ALA A 1014 25.80 25.37 19.26
CA ALA A 1014 26.36 26.70 19.42
C ALA A 1014 25.61 27.70 18.52
N ARG A 1015 25.48 27.37 17.23
CA ARG A 1015 24.86 28.24 16.22
C ARG A 1015 23.39 28.57 16.52
N VAL A 1016 22.58 27.61 17.00
CA VAL A 1016 21.17 27.90 17.34
C VAL A 1016 21.02 28.74 18.61
N GLN A 1017 21.97 28.68 19.55
CA GLN A 1017 21.97 29.60 20.71
C GLN A 1017 22.38 31.03 20.32
N GLU A 1018 23.28 31.23 19.35
CA GLU A 1018 23.53 32.56 18.77
C GLU A 1018 22.25 33.15 18.16
N LEU A 1019 21.54 32.36 17.35
CA LEU A 1019 20.28 32.76 16.70
C LEU A 1019 19.20 33.06 17.76
N ARG A 1020 19.10 32.24 18.80
CA ARG A 1020 18.18 32.45 19.93
C ARG A 1020 18.49 33.74 20.69
N GLY A 1021 19.75 34.04 20.96
CA GLY A 1021 20.18 35.30 21.59
C GLY A 1021 19.68 36.52 20.79
N GLY A 1022 19.92 36.53 19.47
CA GLY A 1022 19.50 37.65 18.60
C GLY A 1022 17.98 37.80 18.42
N VAL A 1023 17.20 36.74 18.67
CA VAL A 1023 15.74 36.84 18.78
C VAL A 1023 15.33 37.42 20.14
N LEU A 1024 15.96 36.97 21.24
CA LEU A 1024 15.65 37.43 22.59
C LEU A 1024 16.01 38.91 22.83
N GLU A 1025 17.07 39.41 22.18
CA GLU A 1025 17.38 40.84 22.17
C GLU A 1025 16.27 41.67 21.51
N ARG A 1026 15.76 41.24 20.34
CA ARG A 1026 14.63 41.91 19.66
C ARG A 1026 13.31 41.80 20.42
N LEU A 1027 13.16 40.81 21.29
CA LEU A 1027 12.06 40.70 22.26
C LEU A 1027 12.27 41.55 23.53
N ALA A 1028 13.33 42.36 23.60
CA ALA A 1028 13.73 43.14 24.77
C ALA A 1028 13.90 42.29 26.05
N ARG A 1029 14.49 41.09 25.92
CA ARG A 1029 14.79 40.17 27.05
C ARG A 1029 16.30 40.00 27.27
N PRO A 1030 17.05 41.08 27.61
CA PRO A 1030 18.52 41.09 27.59
C PRO A 1030 19.16 40.03 28.51
N ARG A 1031 18.60 39.75 29.69
CA ARG A 1031 19.12 38.68 30.58
C ARG A 1031 19.07 37.30 29.93
N ALA A 1032 17.94 36.94 29.32
CA ALA A 1032 17.79 35.66 28.63
C ALA A 1032 18.62 35.56 27.34
N ALA A 1033 18.89 36.69 26.69
CA ALA A 1033 19.80 36.77 25.54
C ALA A 1033 21.25 36.56 25.99
N LEU A 1034 21.68 37.20 27.09
CA LEU A 1034 23.00 37.03 27.69
C LEU A 1034 23.27 35.55 28.05
N ASP A 1035 22.30 34.87 28.67
CA ASP A 1035 22.42 33.43 28.98
C ASP A 1035 22.60 32.58 27.71
N ALA A 1036 21.83 32.87 26.66
CA ALA A 1036 21.95 32.17 25.37
C ALA A 1036 23.35 32.37 24.74
N TYR A 1037 23.87 33.60 24.76
CA TYR A 1037 25.19 33.92 24.21
C TYR A 1037 26.34 33.33 25.04
N ARG A 1038 26.21 33.26 26.37
CA ARG A 1038 27.19 32.57 27.23
C ARG A 1038 27.24 31.07 26.89
N SER A 1039 26.10 30.39 26.78
CA SER A 1039 26.06 28.98 26.36
C SER A 1039 26.63 28.76 24.94
N ALA A 1040 26.37 29.65 23.99
CA ALA A 1040 26.98 29.57 22.66
C ALA A 1040 28.52 29.75 22.73
N LEU A 1041 29.02 30.68 23.55
CA LEU A 1041 30.46 30.92 23.72
C LEU A 1041 31.19 29.73 24.33
N GLU A 1042 30.57 29.04 25.29
CA GLU A 1042 31.08 27.79 25.88
C GLU A 1042 31.18 26.67 24.83
N LEU A 1043 30.14 26.49 24.01
CA LEU A 1043 30.13 25.47 22.96
C LEU A 1043 31.16 25.77 21.85
N TRP A 1044 31.31 27.02 21.43
CA TRP A 1044 32.37 27.40 20.48
C TRP A 1044 33.79 27.24 21.04
N ARG A 1045 33.99 27.41 22.37
CA ARG A 1045 35.30 27.11 22.99
C ARG A 1045 35.65 25.62 22.92
N ALA A 1046 34.66 24.73 22.97
CA ALA A 1046 34.87 23.29 22.84
C ALA A 1046 35.29 22.84 21.43
N LEU A 1047 35.04 23.66 20.40
CA LEU A 1047 35.37 23.38 18.99
C LEU A 1047 36.76 23.90 18.55
N GLY A 1048 37.54 24.49 19.47
CA GLY A 1048 38.94 24.86 19.22
C GLY A 1048 39.15 26.10 18.33
N GLU A 1049 40.25 26.09 17.57
CA GLU A 1049 40.77 27.23 16.81
C GLU A 1049 39.86 27.69 15.66
N ALA A 1050 39.17 26.75 14.99
CA ALA A 1050 38.32 27.03 13.82
C ALA A 1050 37.15 28.01 14.09
N ALA A 1051 36.88 28.32 15.37
CA ALA A 1051 35.84 29.24 15.80
C ALA A 1051 36.39 30.56 16.40
N ALA A 1052 37.68 30.88 16.29
CA ALA A 1052 38.32 32.05 16.93
C ALA A 1052 37.55 33.37 16.74
N ASP A 1053 37.38 33.83 15.50
CA ASP A 1053 36.69 35.10 15.17
C ASP A 1053 35.26 35.14 15.72
N ARG A 1054 34.58 33.99 15.67
CA ARG A 1054 33.20 33.83 16.14
C ARG A 1054 33.11 33.95 17.66
N ARG A 1055 34.05 33.32 18.38
CA ARG A 1055 34.19 33.44 19.85
C ARG A 1055 34.46 34.89 20.26
N GLU A 1056 35.30 35.62 19.52
CA GLU A 1056 35.61 37.02 19.84
C GLU A 1056 34.40 37.93 19.64
N ALA A 1057 33.74 37.84 18.49
CA ALA A 1057 32.52 38.61 18.20
C ALA A 1057 31.43 38.35 19.26
N LEU A 1058 31.24 37.09 19.64
CA LEU A 1058 30.26 36.68 20.65
C LEU A 1058 30.64 37.17 22.06
N ALA A 1059 31.92 37.06 22.45
CA ALA A 1059 32.42 37.59 23.72
C ALA A 1059 32.29 39.12 23.81
N SER A 1060 32.47 39.83 22.70
CA SER A 1060 32.22 41.27 22.61
C SER A 1060 30.74 41.60 22.81
N ARG A 1061 29.83 40.79 22.24
CA ARG A 1061 28.38 40.97 22.45
C ARG A 1061 27.95 40.70 23.89
N VAL A 1062 28.50 39.66 24.53
CA VAL A 1062 28.30 39.35 25.96
C VAL A 1062 28.69 40.55 26.83
N ARG A 1063 29.91 41.10 26.65
CA ARG A 1063 30.36 42.31 27.40
C ARG A 1063 29.47 43.52 27.18
N THR A 1064 28.97 43.71 25.96
CA THR A 1064 28.08 44.83 25.60
C THR A 1064 26.73 44.72 26.32
N LEU A 1065 26.18 43.51 26.46
CA LEU A 1065 24.95 43.26 27.20
C LEU A 1065 25.14 43.34 28.72
N GLU A 1066 26.28 42.89 29.24
CA GLU A 1066 26.63 43.00 30.67
C GLU A 1066 26.79 44.46 31.11
N ALA A 1067 27.33 45.33 30.25
CA ALA A 1067 27.47 46.76 30.53
C ALA A 1067 26.16 47.56 30.44
N GLY A 1068 25.08 46.97 29.91
CA GLY A 1068 23.76 47.60 29.74
C GLY A 1068 22.64 47.01 30.60
N LEU A 1069 22.98 46.18 31.58
CA LEU A 1069 22.06 45.42 32.45
C LEU A 1069 22.13 45.83 33.93
#